data_AF-A0A351TXJ2-F1
#
_entry.id   AF-A0A351TXJ2-F1
#
_cell.length_a   1.000
_cell.length_b   1.000
_cell.length_c   1.000
_cell.angle_alpha   90.00
_cell.angle_beta   90.00
_cell.angle_gamma   90.00
#
_symmetry.space_group_name_H-M   'P 1'
#
loop_
_entity.id
_entity.type
_entity.pdbx_description
1 polymer ?
#
loop_
_entity_poly.entity_id
_entity_poly.type
_entity_poly.pdbx_seq_one_letter_code
_entity_poly.pdbx_strand_id
1 'polypeptide(L)'
;MPKVSHKIKLGILLFIFAGVFLFSQISKSYDDKTTHPGLTDEIVDFYNLSFGDKLTDEEKEWIVQGAMDEDTPPRWINHFYDPIYKVGWSGEKTGIWPTLLIQYFSSGALSSKEPVSSLDWLHNQELQAKYGAYKGNRTWERAIYEAVKTGNKKEAYYTLGFILHLIEDADVPDHTRNDTHAHELSWATLDYGSPYEEFAKQFTRQNLQIAQELKNGNSRPIVRNSIDEYLISLAEYSNKYFFSKDTINDPKYQYPKIIRTDNNFGYGKDEKNEEFPLANIKISRIVENGEVKKNYNFYLPTQGDGDNMLALNNYFTRLSRQAVLNGAGIVNLFRQEVAKAEKEKLQNLPKESSAIWSLTGRFYQIQKFISAGVNLLSSPIKNFKENLSANVLSTLVNIDAEIQNNNQELAAMSVSVFQSAGQQSSTSNLTSAAKSSVVLPSDEPQDQPALIPSPSPQTKPADEIVGNVVPSPIETVSLPEQKQIEIAPEPAVPATEPAAPLHAEPTASTSNPAPTPTPTPTPTPTPTYSYVSYSSPSTAPAPSEPESPPPAPPDEPVSPPPAPTITLNNGLDFATSTALMILTGGKSEKADAVLINNSSESVVYPSTTTWSKEITLAEGLNVFSVKAKNSAGESPEAVINITLDSIPPAVPQITSHSDNQILNTSTILLTGTAEATSTILITQNDADLEQTQTDGSGAWQKNVTLAAGANNFLVIAKDAVGNQSQTAELILYFSIYQLRSLVINEIAWAGTRASSNDEWIELY
;
A
#
# COMPACT_ATOMS: atom_id res chain seq x y z
N MET A 1 17.85 10.86 -42.96
CA MET A 1 16.99 10.14 -41.99
C MET A 1 15.76 11.01 -41.72
N PRO A 2 14.53 10.61 -42.11
CA PRO A 2 13.36 11.45 -41.85
C PRO A 2 12.94 11.31 -40.38
N LYS A 3 12.64 12.46 -39.75
CA LYS A 3 12.20 12.59 -38.37
C LYS A 3 10.81 11.95 -38.21
N VAL A 4 10.75 10.84 -37.49
CA VAL A 4 9.49 10.24 -37.03
C VAL A 4 8.74 11.26 -36.17
N SER A 5 7.47 11.53 -36.52
CA SER A 5 6.65 12.56 -35.86
C SER A 5 6.39 12.22 -34.39
N HIS A 6 6.29 13.24 -33.53
CA HIS A 6 6.00 13.05 -32.10
C HIS A 6 4.67 12.34 -31.84
N LYS A 7 3.73 12.38 -32.80
CA LYS A 7 2.44 11.67 -32.77
C LYS A 7 2.63 10.14 -32.87
N ILE A 8 3.59 9.68 -33.67
CA ILE A 8 3.96 8.26 -33.77
C ILE A 8 4.66 7.81 -32.48
N LYS A 9 5.46 8.68 -31.85
CA LYS A 9 6.11 8.37 -30.57
C LYS A 9 5.12 8.23 -29.41
N LEU A 10 4.09 9.09 -29.33
CA LEU A 10 3.06 9.01 -28.29
C LEU A 10 2.11 7.82 -28.51
N GLY A 11 1.76 7.54 -29.77
CA GLY A 11 1.01 6.34 -30.13
C GLY A 11 1.77 5.05 -29.82
N ILE A 12 3.07 5.00 -30.14
CA ILE A 12 3.96 3.89 -29.77
C ILE A 12 4.12 3.80 -28.24
N LEU A 13 4.20 4.93 -27.52
CA LEU A 13 4.30 4.92 -26.06
C LEU A 13 3.02 4.35 -25.42
N LEU A 14 1.83 4.77 -25.85
CA LEU A 14 0.54 4.22 -25.38
C LEU A 14 0.35 2.75 -25.77
N PHE A 15 0.85 2.33 -26.94
CA PHE A 15 0.81 0.94 -27.39
C PHE A 15 1.82 0.06 -26.62
N ILE A 16 2.98 0.61 -26.27
CA ILE A 16 3.96 -0.01 -25.37
C ILE A 16 3.40 -0.09 -23.96
N PHE A 17 2.73 0.95 -23.44
CA PHE A 17 2.10 0.95 -22.12
C PHE A 17 0.93 -0.04 -22.02
N ALA A 18 0.06 -0.09 -23.04
CA ALA A 18 -1.00 -1.10 -23.10
C ALA A 18 -0.43 -2.52 -23.26
N GLY A 19 0.65 -2.67 -24.03
CA GLY A 19 1.40 -3.94 -24.13
C GLY A 19 2.00 -4.37 -22.79
N VAL A 20 2.69 -3.47 -22.09
CA VAL A 20 3.29 -3.73 -20.78
C VAL A 20 2.22 -4.04 -19.73
N PHE A 21 1.05 -3.40 -19.78
CA PHE A 21 -0.09 -3.71 -18.90
C PHE A 21 -0.77 -5.06 -19.22
N LEU A 22 -0.83 -5.43 -20.51
CA LEU A 22 -1.38 -6.73 -20.95
C LEU A 22 -0.50 -7.93 -20.55
N PHE A 23 0.79 -7.69 -20.33
CA PHE A 23 1.76 -8.70 -19.91
C PHE A 23 2.18 -8.56 -18.44
N SER A 24 1.75 -7.50 -17.74
CA SER A 24 2.06 -7.30 -16.33
C SER A 24 1.11 -8.10 -15.45
N GLN A 25 1.66 -9.00 -14.65
CA GLN A 25 0.96 -9.75 -13.60
C GLN A 25 0.63 -8.77 -12.46
N ILE A 26 -0.65 -8.43 -12.31
CA ILE A 26 -1.15 -7.62 -11.20
C ILE A 26 -1.65 -8.64 -10.18
N SER A 27 -0.90 -8.80 -9.08
CA SER A 27 -1.16 -9.72 -7.97
C SER A 27 -1.23 -11.20 -8.38
N LYS A 28 -0.13 -11.91 -8.15
CA LYS A 28 -0.14 -13.38 -8.05
C LYS A 28 -0.19 -13.70 -6.57
N SER A 29 -0.81 -14.78 -6.13
CA SER A 29 -0.73 -15.15 -4.72
C SER A 29 0.64 -15.81 -4.42
N TYR A 30 0.67 -17.06 -4.00
CA TYR A 30 1.83 -17.93 -4.13
C TYR A 30 2.40 -17.88 -5.56
N ASP A 31 3.70 -18.10 -5.71
CA ASP A 31 4.32 -17.99 -7.03
C ASP A 31 4.04 -19.24 -7.88
N ASP A 32 3.63 -19.01 -9.13
CA ASP A 32 3.21 -20.02 -10.13
C ASP A 32 4.26 -21.09 -10.44
N LYS A 33 5.53 -20.86 -10.07
CA LYS A 33 6.65 -21.76 -10.37
C LYS A 33 7.29 -22.35 -9.14
N THR A 34 6.98 -21.83 -7.96
CA THR A 34 7.61 -22.23 -6.71
C THR A 34 6.56 -22.71 -5.71
N THR A 35 5.79 -21.80 -5.13
CA THR A 35 4.97 -22.10 -3.97
C THR A 35 3.65 -22.80 -4.32
N HIS A 36 2.92 -22.37 -5.35
CA HIS A 36 1.70 -23.08 -5.81
C HIS A 36 2.00 -24.55 -6.18
N PRO A 37 2.95 -24.83 -7.09
CA PRO A 37 3.28 -26.21 -7.41
C PRO A 37 3.82 -26.98 -6.19
N GLY A 38 4.50 -26.31 -5.26
CA GLY A 38 4.94 -26.89 -3.98
C GLY A 38 3.79 -27.32 -3.08
N LEU A 39 2.84 -26.43 -2.79
CA LEU A 39 1.68 -26.71 -1.94
C LEU A 39 0.76 -27.75 -2.56
N THR A 40 0.53 -27.68 -3.87
CA THR A 40 -0.26 -28.68 -4.59
C THR A 40 0.38 -30.08 -4.51
N ASP A 41 1.71 -30.17 -4.56
CA ASP A 41 2.44 -31.44 -4.37
C ASP A 41 2.18 -32.02 -2.97
N GLU A 42 2.33 -31.17 -1.93
CA GLU A 42 2.07 -31.52 -0.53
C GLU A 42 0.60 -31.89 -0.27
N ILE A 43 -0.36 -31.25 -0.94
CA ILE A 43 -1.78 -31.57 -0.88
C ILE A 43 -2.02 -33.02 -1.34
N VAL A 44 -1.46 -33.39 -2.49
CA VAL A 44 -1.62 -34.74 -3.04
C VAL A 44 -0.91 -35.78 -2.19
N ASP A 45 0.27 -35.46 -1.65
CA ASP A 45 0.98 -36.35 -0.74
C ASP A 45 0.24 -36.55 0.57
N PHE A 46 -0.29 -35.47 1.16
CA PHE A 46 -1.06 -35.58 2.39
C PHE A 46 -2.37 -36.35 2.17
N TYR A 47 -3.02 -36.19 1.01
CA TYR A 47 -4.14 -37.03 0.60
C TYR A 47 -3.73 -38.52 0.54
N ASN A 48 -2.64 -38.84 -0.15
CA ASN A 48 -2.12 -40.21 -0.31
C ASN A 48 -1.65 -40.86 1.00
N LEU A 49 -1.21 -40.05 1.98
CA LEU A 49 -0.87 -40.49 3.33
C LEU A 49 -2.10 -40.70 4.22
N SER A 50 -3.25 -40.12 3.86
CA SER A 50 -4.45 -40.06 4.68
C SER A 50 -5.57 -41.00 4.23
N PHE A 51 -5.66 -41.28 2.93
CA PHE A 51 -6.72 -42.11 2.34
C PHE A 51 -6.15 -43.37 1.68
N GLY A 52 -6.97 -44.43 1.62
CA GLY A 52 -6.54 -45.71 1.04
C GLY A 52 -6.52 -45.75 -0.49
N ASP A 53 -7.33 -44.90 -1.14
CA ASP A 53 -7.47 -44.81 -2.59
C ASP A 53 -6.54 -43.72 -3.13
N LYS A 54 -5.30 -44.11 -3.41
CA LYS A 54 -4.20 -43.20 -3.72
C LYS A 54 -4.23 -42.71 -5.17
N LEU A 55 -3.83 -41.46 -5.36
CA LEU A 55 -3.49 -40.90 -6.66
C LEU A 55 -2.10 -41.38 -7.09
N THR A 56 -1.93 -41.60 -8.40
CA THR A 56 -0.63 -41.95 -8.98
C THR A 56 0.27 -40.71 -9.11
N ASP A 57 1.57 -40.93 -9.30
CA ASP A 57 2.52 -39.84 -9.58
C ASP A 57 2.14 -39.08 -10.86
N GLU A 58 1.62 -39.78 -11.87
CA GLU A 58 1.15 -39.16 -13.11
C GLU A 58 -0.09 -38.27 -12.88
N GLU A 59 -1.04 -38.73 -12.07
CA GLU A 59 -2.21 -37.93 -11.68
C GLU A 59 -1.78 -36.69 -10.88
N LYS A 60 -0.77 -36.84 -10.00
CA LYS A 60 -0.18 -35.71 -9.26
C LYS A 60 0.37 -34.66 -10.22
N GLU A 61 1.21 -35.04 -11.19
CA GLU A 61 1.80 -34.08 -12.13
C GLU A 61 0.74 -33.34 -12.95
N TRP A 62 -0.39 -33.98 -13.29
CA TRP A 62 -1.49 -33.28 -13.97
C TRP A 62 -2.13 -32.21 -13.09
N ILE A 63 -2.34 -32.51 -11.80
CA ILE A 63 -2.90 -31.54 -10.84
C ILE A 63 -1.93 -30.37 -10.67
N VAL A 64 -0.64 -30.66 -10.44
CA VAL A 64 0.40 -29.62 -10.30
C VAL A 64 0.47 -28.73 -11.53
N GLN A 65 0.47 -29.32 -12.72
CA GLN A 65 0.47 -28.54 -13.97
C GLN A 65 -0.79 -27.67 -14.12
N GLY A 66 -1.93 -28.13 -13.62
CA GLY A 66 -3.17 -27.38 -13.60
C GLY A 66 -3.10 -26.16 -12.68
N ALA A 67 -2.56 -26.33 -11.47
CA ALA A 67 -2.35 -25.24 -10.53
C ALA A 67 -1.47 -24.14 -11.14
N MET A 68 -0.32 -24.50 -11.70
CA MET A 68 0.59 -23.55 -12.36
C MET A 68 -0.06 -22.78 -13.52
N ASP A 69 -1.03 -23.38 -14.21
CA ASP A 69 -1.64 -22.79 -15.40
C ASP A 69 -2.82 -21.84 -15.09
N GLU A 70 -3.40 -21.86 -13.89
CA GLU A 70 -4.51 -20.97 -13.49
C GLU A 70 -4.08 -19.51 -13.42
N ASP A 71 -2.81 -19.24 -13.10
CA ASP A 71 -2.19 -17.90 -13.13
C ASP A 71 -1.95 -17.34 -14.54
N THR A 72 -2.31 -18.08 -15.60
CA THR A 72 -2.20 -17.57 -16.97
C THR A 72 -3.02 -16.29 -17.13
N PRO A 73 -2.43 -15.14 -17.49
CA PRO A 73 -3.19 -13.92 -17.75
C PRO A 73 -4.26 -14.15 -18.81
N PRO A 74 -5.48 -13.60 -18.64
CA PRO A 74 -5.90 -12.63 -17.63
C PRO A 74 -6.71 -13.26 -16.48
N ARG A 75 -6.52 -14.54 -16.16
CA ARG A 75 -7.39 -15.28 -15.23
C ARG A 75 -7.28 -14.77 -13.78
N TRP A 76 -6.09 -14.32 -13.39
CA TRP A 76 -5.75 -13.83 -12.04
C TRP A 76 -6.68 -12.74 -11.48
N ILE A 77 -7.35 -11.98 -12.35
CA ILE A 77 -8.29 -10.94 -11.90
C ILE A 77 -9.51 -11.50 -11.16
N ASN A 78 -9.75 -12.82 -11.26
CA ASN A 78 -10.84 -13.52 -10.59
C ASN A 78 -10.35 -14.36 -9.38
N HIS A 79 -9.13 -14.14 -8.89
CA HIS A 79 -8.52 -14.91 -7.78
C HIS A 79 -8.85 -14.35 -6.39
N PHE A 80 -9.60 -13.24 -6.33
CA PHE A 80 -9.91 -12.54 -5.09
C PHE A 80 -11.27 -12.93 -4.54
N TYR A 81 -11.36 -13.10 -3.22
CA TYR A 81 -12.62 -13.22 -2.50
C TYR A 81 -12.49 -12.67 -1.08
N ASP A 82 -13.09 -11.50 -0.86
CA ASP A 82 -13.23 -10.90 0.46
C ASP A 82 -14.44 -11.54 1.17
N PRO A 83 -14.25 -12.34 2.23
CA PRO A 83 -15.35 -13.06 2.89
C PRO A 83 -16.24 -12.14 3.75
N ILE A 84 -15.74 -10.95 4.13
CA ILE A 84 -16.48 -9.98 4.94
C ILE A 84 -17.52 -9.26 4.07
N TYR A 85 -17.11 -8.85 2.88
CA TYR A 85 -17.94 -8.09 1.95
C TYR A 85 -18.53 -8.93 0.80
N LYS A 86 -18.07 -10.16 0.65
CA LYS A 86 -18.47 -11.13 -0.40
C LYS A 86 -18.26 -10.58 -1.81
N VAL A 87 -17.12 -9.94 -2.02
CA VAL A 87 -16.74 -9.32 -3.31
C VAL A 87 -15.42 -9.87 -3.82
N GLY A 88 -15.25 -9.83 -5.13
CA GLY A 88 -13.98 -10.11 -5.80
C GLY A 88 -13.12 -8.86 -5.97
N TRP A 89 -12.22 -8.93 -6.94
CA TRP A 89 -11.26 -7.88 -7.26
C TRP A 89 -11.94 -6.53 -7.52
N SER A 90 -11.52 -5.49 -6.79
CA SER A 90 -12.00 -4.12 -6.98
C SER A 90 -11.00 -3.22 -7.71
N GLY A 91 -9.75 -3.64 -7.86
CA GLY A 91 -8.68 -2.79 -8.40
C GLY A 91 -8.27 -1.64 -7.45
N GLU A 92 -8.60 -1.76 -6.16
CA GLU A 92 -8.10 -0.89 -5.10
C GLU A 92 -6.66 -1.26 -4.72
N LYS A 93 -5.94 -0.34 -4.08
CA LYS A 93 -4.61 -0.56 -3.46
C LYS A 93 -3.42 -0.83 -4.40
N THR A 94 -3.56 -0.60 -5.71
CA THR A 94 -2.47 -0.72 -6.70
C THR A 94 -1.47 0.46 -6.70
N GLY A 95 -1.08 0.97 -5.53
CA GLY A 95 -0.19 2.12 -5.38
C GLY A 95 -0.82 3.47 -5.72
N ILE A 96 -0.11 4.36 -6.43
CA ILE A 96 -0.53 5.75 -6.66
C ILE A 96 -1.62 5.92 -7.74
N TRP A 97 -2.07 4.83 -8.36
CA TRP A 97 -3.02 4.87 -9.47
C TRP A 97 -4.47 4.88 -8.97
N PRO A 98 -5.35 5.75 -9.50
CA PRO A 98 -6.76 5.71 -9.15
C PRO A 98 -7.43 4.40 -9.56
N THR A 99 -8.22 3.80 -8.68
CA THR A 99 -8.99 2.55 -8.91
C THR A 99 -9.80 2.57 -10.20
N LEU A 100 -10.47 3.70 -10.53
CA LEU A 100 -11.24 3.83 -11.77
C LEU A 100 -10.39 3.69 -13.03
N LEU A 101 -9.13 4.11 -12.98
CA LEU A 101 -8.20 3.99 -14.09
C LEU A 101 -7.81 2.51 -14.30
N ILE A 102 -7.57 1.80 -13.21
CA ILE A 102 -7.22 0.37 -13.20
C ILE A 102 -8.38 -0.49 -13.72
N GLN A 103 -9.61 -0.24 -13.25
CA GLN A 103 -10.82 -0.91 -13.73
C GLN A 103 -11.10 -0.63 -15.22
N TYR A 104 -10.81 0.59 -15.69
CA TYR A 104 -10.98 0.94 -17.10
C TYR A 104 -9.94 0.24 -18.00
N PHE A 105 -8.68 0.17 -17.55
CA PHE A 105 -7.65 -0.57 -18.29
C PHE A 105 -7.92 -2.08 -18.31
N SER A 106 -8.35 -2.67 -17.19
CA SER A 106 -8.66 -4.10 -17.14
C SER A 106 -9.84 -4.49 -18.05
N SER A 107 -10.91 -3.70 -18.07
CA SER A 107 -12.08 -3.93 -18.93
C SER A 107 -11.82 -3.72 -20.43
N GLY A 108 -10.85 -2.86 -20.79
CA GLY A 108 -10.47 -2.58 -22.17
C GLY A 108 -9.38 -3.49 -22.73
N ALA A 109 -8.48 -3.98 -21.89
CA ALA A 109 -7.27 -4.71 -22.29
C ALA A 109 -7.32 -6.20 -21.93
N LEU A 110 -7.77 -6.57 -20.73
CA LEU A 110 -7.61 -7.92 -20.18
C LEU A 110 -8.85 -8.80 -20.42
N SER A 111 -10.05 -8.33 -20.10
CA SER A 111 -11.30 -9.06 -20.35
C SER A 111 -12.45 -8.11 -20.67
N SER A 112 -13.22 -8.43 -21.72
CA SER A 112 -14.43 -7.66 -22.11
C SER A 112 -15.60 -7.78 -21.12
N LYS A 113 -15.39 -8.48 -20.00
CA LYS A 113 -16.39 -8.75 -18.96
C LYS A 113 -15.85 -8.35 -17.60
N GLU A 114 -16.76 -7.91 -16.75
CA GLU A 114 -16.41 -7.53 -15.38
C GLU A 114 -15.83 -8.73 -14.63
N PRO A 115 -14.76 -8.52 -13.85
CA PRO A 115 -14.22 -9.52 -12.94
C PRO A 115 -15.28 -10.05 -11.99
N VAL A 116 -15.16 -11.31 -11.63
CA VAL A 116 -16.02 -11.96 -10.63
C VAL A 116 -15.18 -12.41 -9.44
N SER A 117 -15.84 -12.72 -8.32
CA SER A 117 -15.14 -13.29 -7.16
C SER A 117 -14.57 -14.67 -7.47
N SER A 118 -13.54 -15.12 -6.74
CA SER A 118 -13.01 -16.49 -6.91
C SER A 118 -14.08 -17.56 -6.62
N LEU A 119 -14.99 -17.29 -5.69
CA LEU A 119 -16.17 -18.12 -5.43
C LEU A 119 -17.07 -18.24 -6.66
N ASP A 120 -17.39 -17.14 -7.34
CA ASP A 120 -18.19 -17.18 -8.57
C ASP A 120 -17.39 -17.81 -9.73
N TRP A 121 -16.10 -17.49 -9.84
CA TRP A 121 -15.20 -17.96 -10.87
C TRP A 121 -15.11 -19.48 -10.89
N LEU A 122 -15.07 -20.10 -9.71
CA LEU A 122 -15.03 -21.53 -9.48
C LEU A 122 -16.15 -22.31 -10.19
N HIS A 123 -17.32 -21.67 -10.40
CA HIS A 123 -18.52 -22.29 -10.99
C HIS A 123 -18.91 -21.71 -12.36
N ASN A 124 -18.35 -20.57 -12.77
CA ASN A 124 -18.84 -19.81 -13.92
C ASN A 124 -18.37 -20.35 -15.29
N GLN A 125 -18.97 -21.46 -15.72
CA GLN A 125 -18.64 -22.13 -16.98
C GLN A 125 -18.77 -21.22 -18.21
N GLU A 126 -19.78 -20.36 -18.25
CA GLU A 126 -20.03 -19.46 -19.38
C GLU A 126 -18.97 -18.36 -19.50
N LEU A 127 -18.51 -17.84 -18.37
CA LEU A 127 -17.44 -16.86 -18.34
C LEU A 127 -16.11 -17.53 -18.68
N GLN A 128 -15.76 -18.63 -18.02
CA GLN A 128 -14.49 -19.32 -18.27
C GLN A 128 -14.40 -19.87 -19.71
N ALA A 129 -15.51 -20.28 -20.34
CA ALA A 129 -15.52 -20.67 -21.76
C ALA A 129 -15.04 -19.56 -22.71
N LYS A 130 -15.17 -18.29 -22.28
CA LYS A 130 -14.66 -17.13 -23.05
C LYS A 130 -13.15 -16.96 -22.95
N TYR A 131 -12.52 -17.59 -21.97
CA TYR A 131 -11.08 -17.66 -21.81
C TYR A 131 -10.48 -18.78 -22.67
N GLY A 132 -11.05 -19.11 -23.83
CA GLY A 132 -10.60 -20.23 -24.67
C GLY A 132 -9.13 -20.14 -25.11
N ALA A 133 -8.59 -18.94 -25.29
CA ALA A 133 -7.16 -18.71 -25.55
C ALA A 133 -6.28 -18.77 -24.28
N TYR A 134 -6.90 -18.79 -23.11
CA TYR A 134 -6.33 -18.72 -21.76
C TYR A 134 -6.86 -19.88 -20.91
N LYS A 135 -6.62 -21.11 -21.39
CA LYS A 135 -6.96 -22.40 -20.75
C LYS A 135 -8.45 -22.77 -20.66
N GLY A 136 -9.37 -21.86 -20.97
CA GLY A 136 -10.81 -22.16 -21.14
C GLY A 136 -11.56 -22.48 -19.85
N ASN A 137 -12.61 -23.28 -19.96
CA ASN A 137 -13.48 -23.68 -18.83
C ASN A 137 -12.77 -24.69 -17.91
N ARG A 138 -12.51 -24.28 -16.68
CA ARG A 138 -11.78 -25.01 -15.64
C ARG A 138 -12.52 -25.02 -14.30
N THR A 139 -13.84 -24.99 -14.36
CA THR A 139 -14.73 -24.98 -13.18
C THR A 139 -14.79 -26.33 -12.47
N TRP A 140 -15.27 -26.33 -11.22
CA TRP A 140 -15.55 -27.54 -10.45
C TRP A 140 -16.45 -28.52 -11.21
N GLU A 141 -17.54 -28.02 -11.80
CA GLU A 141 -18.47 -28.79 -12.62
C GLU A 141 -17.77 -29.41 -13.83
N ARG A 142 -16.83 -28.68 -14.45
CA ARG A 142 -16.10 -29.19 -15.61
C ARG A 142 -15.17 -30.34 -15.22
N ALA A 143 -14.48 -30.26 -14.08
CA ALA A 143 -13.62 -31.36 -13.60
C ALA A 143 -14.43 -32.66 -13.43
N ILE A 144 -15.61 -32.59 -12.81
CA ILE A 144 -16.50 -33.73 -12.61
C ILE A 144 -17.05 -34.24 -13.94
N TYR A 145 -17.45 -33.33 -14.83
CA TYR A 145 -17.92 -33.68 -16.17
C TYR A 145 -16.86 -34.48 -16.95
N GLU A 146 -15.60 -34.05 -16.93
CA GLU A 146 -14.51 -34.74 -17.62
C GLU A 146 -14.24 -36.13 -17.03
N ALA A 147 -14.30 -36.26 -15.70
CA ALA A 147 -14.12 -37.56 -15.05
C ALA A 147 -15.21 -38.56 -15.46
N VAL A 148 -16.48 -38.12 -15.49
CA VAL A 148 -17.64 -39.03 -15.60
C VAL A 148 -18.15 -39.20 -17.04
N LYS A 149 -18.20 -38.12 -17.83
CA LYS A 149 -18.83 -38.14 -19.16
C LYS A 149 -17.87 -38.48 -20.27
N THR A 150 -16.71 -37.82 -20.30
CA THR A 150 -15.69 -38.06 -21.32
C THR A 150 -14.79 -39.22 -20.92
N GLY A 151 -14.70 -39.51 -19.62
CA GLY A 151 -13.76 -40.48 -19.06
C GLY A 151 -12.32 -40.00 -19.14
N ASN A 152 -12.11 -38.70 -19.40
CA ASN A 152 -10.79 -38.11 -19.56
C ASN A 152 -10.22 -37.73 -18.19
N LYS A 153 -9.65 -38.73 -17.51
CA LYS A 153 -9.02 -38.55 -16.19
C LYS A 153 -7.96 -37.46 -16.20
N LYS A 154 -7.16 -37.37 -17.26
CA LYS A 154 -6.13 -36.34 -17.37
C LYS A 154 -6.73 -34.95 -17.31
N GLU A 155 -7.76 -34.68 -18.11
CA GLU A 155 -8.41 -33.37 -18.13
C GLU A 155 -9.14 -33.05 -16.82
N ALA A 156 -9.71 -34.08 -16.18
CA ALA A 156 -10.38 -33.94 -14.89
C ALA A 156 -9.41 -33.51 -13.79
N TYR A 157 -8.28 -34.21 -13.63
CA TYR A 157 -7.25 -33.87 -12.63
C TYR A 157 -6.45 -32.62 -12.98
N TYR A 158 -6.17 -32.40 -14.26
CA TYR A 158 -5.61 -31.14 -14.71
C TYR A 158 -6.53 -29.97 -14.33
N THR A 159 -7.84 -30.10 -14.52
CA THR A 159 -8.81 -29.08 -14.07
C THR A 159 -8.88 -28.98 -12.54
N LEU A 160 -8.77 -30.08 -11.80
CA LEU A 160 -8.69 -30.05 -10.33
C LEU A 160 -7.52 -29.17 -9.84
N GLY A 161 -6.40 -29.15 -10.56
CA GLY A 161 -5.29 -28.24 -10.27
C GLY A 161 -5.69 -26.76 -10.28
N PHE A 162 -6.49 -26.33 -11.27
CA PHE A 162 -6.99 -24.96 -11.36
C PHE A 162 -7.88 -24.60 -10.15
N ILE A 163 -8.65 -25.57 -9.65
CA ILE A 163 -9.46 -25.39 -8.45
C ILE A 163 -8.58 -25.26 -7.20
N LEU A 164 -7.57 -26.13 -7.04
CA LEU A 164 -6.66 -26.07 -5.90
C LEU A 164 -5.88 -24.75 -5.86
N HIS A 165 -5.50 -24.20 -7.01
CA HIS A 165 -4.93 -22.86 -7.10
C HIS A 165 -5.80 -21.79 -6.43
N LEU A 166 -7.10 -21.71 -6.80
CA LEU A 166 -8.03 -20.73 -6.21
C LEU A 166 -8.24 -20.93 -4.70
N ILE A 167 -8.06 -22.15 -4.22
CA ILE A 167 -8.15 -22.50 -2.81
C ILE A 167 -6.88 -22.07 -2.07
N GLU A 168 -5.72 -22.22 -2.70
CA GLU A 168 -4.45 -21.70 -2.19
C GLU A 168 -4.47 -20.15 -2.16
N ASP A 169 -5.05 -19.48 -3.17
CA ASP A 169 -5.28 -18.02 -3.16
C ASP A 169 -6.20 -17.58 -2.01
N ALA A 170 -7.25 -18.36 -1.71
CA ALA A 170 -8.16 -18.08 -0.61
C ALA A 170 -7.49 -18.23 0.78
N ASP A 171 -6.27 -18.75 0.84
CA ASP A 171 -5.45 -18.79 2.04
C ASP A 171 -4.46 -17.60 2.12
N VAL A 172 -4.35 -16.78 1.07
CA VAL A 172 -3.46 -15.61 1.03
C VAL A 172 -4.16 -14.34 1.54
N PRO A 173 -3.59 -13.60 2.52
CA PRO A 173 -4.26 -12.44 3.12
C PRO A 173 -4.62 -11.35 2.11
N ASP A 174 -3.75 -11.10 1.14
CA ASP A 174 -3.89 -10.08 0.11
C ASP A 174 -5.13 -10.36 -0.77
N HIS A 175 -5.30 -11.62 -1.18
CA HIS A 175 -6.41 -12.13 -2.00
C HIS A 175 -7.75 -12.15 -1.25
N THR A 176 -7.72 -12.25 0.07
CA THR A 176 -8.92 -12.28 0.93
C THR A 176 -9.28 -10.92 1.52
N ARG A 177 -8.46 -9.90 1.24
CA ARG A 177 -8.66 -8.53 1.73
C ARG A 177 -8.69 -7.50 0.61
N ASN A 178 -8.80 -7.95 -0.63
CA ASN A 178 -8.84 -7.11 -1.83
C ASN A 178 -7.65 -6.14 -1.89
N ASP A 179 -6.49 -6.62 -1.45
CA ASP A 179 -5.23 -5.86 -1.44
C ASP A 179 -4.49 -6.15 -2.73
N THR A 180 -4.83 -5.39 -3.78
CA THR A 180 -4.25 -5.65 -5.11
C THR A 180 -2.90 -4.96 -5.21
N HIS A 181 -1.88 -5.71 -5.60
CA HIS A 181 -0.56 -5.19 -5.89
C HIS A 181 -0.15 -5.26 -7.36
N ALA A 182 0.58 -4.24 -7.83
CA ALA A 182 1.03 -4.08 -9.21
C ALA A 182 2.57 -4.07 -9.33
N HIS A 183 3.23 -5.05 -8.70
CA HIS A 183 4.70 -5.19 -8.66
C HIS A 183 5.39 -5.05 -10.02
N GLU A 184 4.85 -5.65 -11.09
CA GLU A 184 5.46 -5.59 -12.42
C GLU A 184 5.36 -4.20 -13.07
N LEU A 185 4.53 -3.32 -12.48
CA LEU A 185 4.40 -1.91 -12.82
C LEU A 185 4.92 -1.00 -11.70
N SER A 186 5.72 -1.52 -10.76
CA SER A 186 6.28 -0.74 -9.63
C SER A 186 6.95 0.57 -10.06
N TRP A 187 7.56 0.61 -11.25
CA TRP A 187 8.13 1.83 -11.85
C TRP A 187 7.10 2.93 -12.16
N ALA A 188 5.82 2.59 -12.30
CA ALA A 188 4.72 3.48 -12.60
C ALA A 188 3.72 3.62 -11.44
N THR A 189 3.55 2.58 -10.63
CA THR A 189 2.59 2.53 -9.51
C THR A 189 3.23 2.83 -8.16
N LEU A 190 4.57 2.75 -8.06
CA LEU A 190 5.34 2.77 -6.81
C LEU A 190 4.93 1.67 -5.82
N ASP A 191 4.27 0.62 -6.32
CA ASP A 191 3.87 -0.52 -5.53
C ASP A 191 4.78 -1.71 -5.83
N TYR A 192 5.48 -2.17 -4.79
CA TYR A 192 6.55 -3.18 -4.86
C TYR A 192 6.05 -4.62 -4.62
N GLY A 193 4.73 -4.85 -4.52
CA GLY A 193 4.16 -6.19 -4.34
C GLY A 193 3.76 -6.51 -2.90
N SER A 194 3.26 -7.74 -2.71
CA SER A 194 2.97 -8.31 -1.40
C SER A 194 4.24 -8.84 -0.74
N PRO A 195 4.56 -8.39 0.49
CA PRO A 195 5.67 -8.93 1.26
C PRO A 195 5.51 -10.42 1.57
N TYR A 196 4.27 -10.88 1.79
CA TYR A 196 3.99 -12.28 2.08
C TYR A 196 4.25 -13.19 0.88
N GLU A 197 3.77 -12.81 -0.30
CA GLU A 197 3.94 -13.58 -1.53
C GLU A 197 5.43 -13.64 -1.92
N GLU A 198 6.14 -12.51 -1.83
CA GLU A 198 7.60 -12.47 -2.07
C GLU A 198 8.37 -13.36 -1.08
N PHE A 199 7.98 -13.37 0.20
CA PHE A 199 8.57 -14.27 1.18
C PHE A 199 8.27 -15.74 0.85
N ALA A 200 7.06 -16.04 0.37
CA ALA A 200 6.63 -17.41 0.11
C ALA A 200 7.37 -18.08 -1.06
N LYS A 201 7.90 -17.31 -2.03
CA LYS A 201 8.63 -17.82 -3.21
C LYS A 201 9.80 -18.75 -2.90
N GLN A 202 10.37 -18.65 -1.70
CA GLN A 202 11.47 -19.52 -1.28
C GLN A 202 11.01 -20.98 -1.10
N PHE A 203 9.72 -21.23 -0.93
CA PHE A 203 9.16 -22.55 -0.72
C PHE A 203 8.77 -23.19 -2.05
N THR A 204 9.29 -24.39 -2.30
CA THR A 204 9.17 -25.13 -3.56
C THR A 204 8.84 -26.59 -3.30
N ARG A 205 8.53 -27.32 -4.37
CA ARG A 205 8.37 -28.80 -4.36
C ARG A 205 9.57 -29.56 -3.75
N GLN A 206 10.75 -28.93 -3.66
CA GLN A 206 11.96 -29.60 -3.17
C GLN A 206 12.22 -29.39 -1.67
N ASN A 207 11.63 -28.36 -1.06
CA ASN A 207 11.95 -27.99 0.32
C ASN A 207 10.74 -27.93 1.25
N LEU A 208 9.51 -28.04 0.74
CA LEU A 208 8.32 -28.26 1.54
C LEU A 208 8.27 -29.70 2.07
N GLN A 209 7.75 -29.85 3.28
CA GLN A 209 7.60 -31.14 3.98
C GLN A 209 6.32 -31.21 4.83
N ILE A 210 5.32 -30.37 4.51
CA ILE A 210 4.12 -30.15 5.33
C ILE A 210 3.29 -31.44 5.46
N ALA A 211 3.12 -32.21 4.38
CA ALA A 211 2.38 -33.47 4.37
C ALA A 211 2.95 -34.46 5.39
N GLN A 212 4.27 -34.59 5.43
CA GLN A 212 4.94 -35.47 6.36
C GLN A 212 4.85 -34.94 7.80
N GLU A 213 5.00 -33.63 8.00
CA GLU A 213 4.82 -32.99 9.31
C GLU A 213 3.39 -33.18 9.86
N LEU A 214 2.37 -32.94 9.04
CA LEU A 214 0.97 -33.15 9.38
C LEU A 214 0.70 -34.62 9.70
N LYS A 215 1.27 -35.55 8.93
CA LYS A 215 1.15 -37.00 9.17
C LYS A 215 1.79 -37.38 10.50
N ASN A 216 3.00 -36.91 10.78
CA ASN A 216 3.72 -37.16 12.04
C ASN A 216 2.96 -36.55 13.24
N GLY A 217 2.33 -35.39 13.04
CA GLY A 217 1.46 -34.73 14.01
C GLY A 217 0.07 -35.35 14.16
N ASN A 218 -0.20 -36.52 13.57
CA ASN A 218 -1.53 -37.19 13.58
C ASN A 218 -2.68 -36.30 13.09
N SER A 219 -2.39 -35.30 12.25
CA SER A 219 -3.42 -34.45 11.65
C SER A 219 -4.20 -35.24 10.60
N ARG A 220 -5.43 -34.81 10.33
CA ARG A 220 -6.28 -35.42 9.30
C ARG A 220 -6.75 -34.33 8.32
N PRO A 221 -6.96 -34.67 7.04
CA PRO A 221 -7.60 -33.76 6.10
C PRO A 221 -8.93 -33.23 6.64
N ILE A 222 -9.18 -31.94 6.43
CA ILE A 222 -10.44 -31.31 6.79
C ILE A 222 -11.51 -31.80 5.80
N VAL A 223 -12.69 -32.17 6.29
CA VAL A 223 -13.79 -32.66 5.45
C VAL A 223 -14.95 -31.68 5.52
N ARG A 224 -15.40 -31.23 4.35
CA ARG A 224 -16.56 -30.33 4.16
C ARG A 224 -17.49 -30.88 3.08
N ASN A 225 -18.69 -30.31 2.97
CA ASN A 225 -19.75 -30.86 2.12
C ASN A 225 -19.76 -30.28 0.71
N SER A 226 -19.11 -29.14 0.49
CA SER A 226 -19.01 -28.50 -0.82
C SER A 226 -17.66 -27.80 -1.00
N ILE A 227 -17.31 -27.50 -2.25
CA ILE A 227 -16.12 -26.74 -2.57
C ILE A 227 -16.21 -25.28 -2.08
N ASP A 228 -17.41 -24.67 -2.11
CA ASP A 228 -17.70 -23.34 -1.58
C ASP A 228 -17.34 -23.24 -0.09
N GLU A 229 -17.69 -24.26 0.70
CA GLU A 229 -17.41 -24.28 2.14
C GLU A 229 -15.89 -24.30 2.41
N TYR A 230 -15.08 -24.89 1.53
CA TYR A 230 -13.62 -24.84 1.64
C TYR A 230 -13.10 -23.44 1.32
N LEU A 231 -13.47 -22.88 0.18
CA LEU A 231 -13.01 -21.56 -0.26
C LEU A 231 -13.39 -20.48 0.76
N ILE A 232 -14.66 -20.44 1.17
CA ILE A 232 -15.15 -19.46 2.16
C ILE A 232 -14.42 -19.63 3.49
N SER A 233 -14.27 -20.86 3.99
CA SER A 233 -13.64 -21.05 5.29
C SER A 233 -12.15 -20.72 5.31
N LEU A 234 -11.42 -20.95 4.21
CA LEU A 234 -10.02 -20.54 4.09
C LEU A 234 -9.92 -19.02 3.99
N ALA A 235 -10.79 -18.40 3.17
CA ALA A 235 -10.83 -16.95 3.07
C ALA A 235 -11.13 -16.30 4.42
N GLU A 236 -12.10 -16.82 5.17
CA GLU A 236 -12.40 -16.38 6.53
C GLU A 236 -11.22 -16.59 7.49
N TYR A 237 -10.49 -17.71 7.37
CA TYR A 237 -9.31 -17.97 8.19
C TYR A 237 -8.20 -16.94 7.92
N SER A 238 -7.82 -16.78 6.65
CA SER A 238 -6.77 -15.87 6.22
C SER A 238 -7.13 -14.42 6.58
N ASN A 239 -8.34 -13.99 6.22
CA ASN A 239 -8.84 -12.66 6.56
C ASN A 239 -8.89 -12.44 8.08
N LYS A 240 -9.36 -13.39 8.88
CA LYS A 240 -9.55 -13.15 10.32
C LYS A 240 -8.24 -13.04 11.10
N TYR A 241 -7.20 -13.78 10.73
CA TYR A 241 -6.01 -13.94 11.58
C TYR A 241 -4.75 -13.24 11.05
N PHE A 242 -4.73 -12.79 9.80
CA PHE A 242 -3.54 -12.23 9.16
C PHE A 242 -3.83 -10.88 8.51
N PHE A 243 -2.84 -9.98 8.53
CA PHE A 243 -2.91 -8.73 7.77
C PHE A 243 -2.40 -8.94 6.35
N SER A 244 -2.89 -8.17 5.40
CA SER A 244 -2.14 -7.86 4.18
C SER A 244 -1.40 -6.53 4.38
N LYS A 245 -0.46 -6.21 3.50
CA LYS A 245 0.42 -5.03 3.61
C LYS A 245 -0.34 -3.74 3.87
N ASP A 246 -1.39 -3.48 3.09
CA ASP A 246 -2.14 -2.22 3.11
C ASP A 246 -3.44 -2.32 3.92
N THR A 247 -3.58 -3.38 4.74
CA THR A 247 -4.77 -3.57 5.61
C THR A 247 -4.45 -3.60 7.09
N ILE A 248 -3.20 -3.34 7.47
CA ILE A 248 -2.80 -3.20 8.87
C ILE A 248 -3.57 -2.02 9.48
N ASN A 249 -4.40 -2.32 10.49
CA ASN A 249 -5.29 -1.36 11.15
C ASN A 249 -6.28 -0.65 10.21
N ASP A 250 -6.56 -1.21 9.03
CA ASP A 250 -7.57 -0.67 8.11
C ASP A 250 -8.97 -0.78 8.76
N PRO A 251 -9.70 0.33 8.94
CA PRO A 251 -11.02 0.32 9.58
C PRO A 251 -12.06 -0.50 8.82
N LYS A 252 -11.80 -0.85 7.55
CA LYS A 252 -12.61 -1.80 6.77
C LYS A 252 -12.68 -3.18 7.43
N TYR A 253 -11.63 -3.61 8.13
CA TYR A 253 -11.57 -4.95 8.72
C TYR A 253 -11.49 -4.88 10.25
N GLN A 254 -12.39 -5.59 10.93
CA GLN A 254 -12.39 -5.65 12.40
C GLN A 254 -11.22 -6.47 12.97
N TYR A 255 -10.73 -7.44 12.21
CA TYR A 255 -9.67 -8.39 12.59
C TYR A 255 -8.63 -8.49 11.46
N PRO A 256 -7.42 -9.02 11.72
CA PRO A 256 -6.90 -9.35 13.05
C PRO A 256 -6.61 -8.10 13.88
N LYS A 257 -6.35 -8.30 15.17
CA LYS A 257 -6.03 -7.21 16.10
C LYS A 257 -4.68 -7.47 16.75
N ILE A 258 -3.90 -6.40 16.88
CA ILE A 258 -2.68 -6.40 17.68
C ILE A 258 -3.10 -6.33 19.16
N ILE A 259 -2.82 -7.39 19.90
CA ILE A 259 -3.27 -7.55 21.30
C ILE A 259 -2.24 -7.08 22.31
N ARG A 260 -0.96 -7.10 21.94
CA ARG A 260 0.15 -6.48 22.67
C ARG A 260 1.29 -6.20 21.71
N THR A 261 2.26 -5.44 22.20
CA THR A 261 3.49 -5.15 21.49
C THR A 261 4.68 -5.48 22.37
N ASP A 262 5.82 -5.77 21.75
CA ASP A 262 7.13 -5.62 22.37
C ASP A 262 7.96 -4.58 21.59
N ASN A 263 9.30 -4.63 21.68
CA ASN A 263 10.16 -3.69 20.97
C ASN A 263 10.25 -3.96 19.46
N ASN A 264 9.89 -5.16 19.01
CA ASN A 264 10.12 -5.64 17.64
C ASN A 264 8.82 -5.97 16.90
N PHE A 265 7.80 -6.46 17.61
CA PHE A 265 6.60 -7.03 17.01
C PHE A 265 5.30 -6.62 17.73
N GLY A 266 4.26 -6.43 16.91
CA GLY A 266 2.87 -6.52 17.35
C GLY A 266 2.43 -7.98 17.30
N TYR A 267 1.79 -8.44 18.37
CA TYR A 267 1.34 -9.82 18.49
C TYR A 267 -0.15 -9.97 18.21
N GLY A 268 -0.50 -11.05 17.52
CA GLY A 268 -1.86 -11.49 17.26
C GLY A 268 -2.12 -12.85 17.89
N LYS A 269 -3.32 -13.39 17.64
CA LYS A 269 -3.72 -14.73 18.07
C LYS A 269 -4.29 -15.51 16.91
N ASP A 270 -3.99 -16.79 16.85
CA ASP A 270 -4.53 -17.69 15.83
C ASP A 270 -5.84 -18.37 16.28
N GLU A 271 -6.31 -19.34 15.50
CA GLU A 271 -7.56 -20.06 15.76
C GLU A 271 -7.55 -20.90 17.03
N LYS A 272 -6.36 -21.22 17.56
CA LYS A 272 -6.17 -21.95 18.82
C LYS A 272 -5.94 -21.01 19.99
N ASN A 273 -6.06 -19.70 19.78
CA ASN A 273 -5.78 -18.65 20.76
C ASN A 273 -4.30 -18.64 21.17
N GLU A 274 -3.41 -19.22 20.34
CA GLU A 274 -1.96 -19.17 20.51
C GLU A 274 -1.45 -17.82 19.97
N GLU A 275 -0.55 -17.21 20.73
CA GLU A 275 0.00 -15.90 20.40
C GLU A 275 1.19 -16.02 19.44
N PHE A 276 1.25 -15.15 18.43
CA PHE A 276 2.36 -15.11 17.48
C PHE A 276 2.67 -13.69 16.99
N PRO A 277 3.92 -13.42 16.54
CA PRO A 277 4.27 -12.16 15.88
C PRO A 277 3.42 -11.94 14.63
N LEU A 278 2.58 -10.91 14.65
CA LEU A 278 1.61 -10.60 13.59
C LEU A 278 2.11 -9.50 12.66
N ALA A 279 2.87 -8.53 13.16
CA ALA A 279 3.46 -7.46 12.37
C ALA A 279 4.76 -6.98 13.01
N ASN A 280 5.69 -6.46 12.22
CA ASN A 280 6.89 -5.79 12.72
C ASN A 280 6.53 -4.38 13.19
N ILE A 281 7.34 -3.83 14.10
CA ILE A 281 7.16 -2.48 14.64
C ILE A 281 8.30 -1.59 14.17
N LYS A 282 7.93 -0.46 13.56
CA LYS A 282 8.80 0.71 13.42
C LYS A 282 8.34 1.78 14.40
N ILE A 283 9.13 1.98 15.46
CA ILE A 283 8.83 2.99 16.47
C ILE A 283 9.22 4.37 15.92
N SER A 284 8.23 5.24 15.72
CA SER A 284 8.48 6.67 15.50
C SER A 284 8.12 7.46 16.75
N ARG A 285 8.59 8.70 16.83
CA ARG A 285 8.21 9.64 17.88
C ARG A 285 7.29 10.67 17.28
N ILE A 286 6.17 10.91 17.96
CA ILE A 286 5.27 12.01 17.64
C ILE A 286 5.22 12.95 18.84
N VAL A 287 5.19 14.25 18.57
CA VAL A 287 4.96 15.26 19.59
C VAL A 287 3.47 15.57 19.59
N GLU A 288 2.77 15.14 20.62
CA GLU A 288 1.35 15.40 20.79
C GLU A 288 1.18 16.24 22.06
N ASN A 289 0.60 17.43 21.93
CA ASN A 289 0.43 18.40 23.03
C ASN A 289 1.74 18.78 23.78
N GLY A 290 2.88 18.77 23.09
CA GLY A 290 4.18 19.10 23.67
C GLY A 290 4.86 17.95 24.40
N GLU A 291 4.26 16.76 24.44
CA GLU A 291 4.87 15.54 24.97
C GLU A 291 5.31 14.61 23.83
N VAL A 292 6.52 14.05 23.96
CA VAL A 292 7.02 13.03 23.02
C VAL A 292 6.38 11.69 23.36
N LYS A 293 5.53 11.19 22.47
CA LYS A 293 4.92 9.87 22.57
C LYS A 293 5.54 8.91 21.54
N LYS A 294 5.68 7.64 21.95
CA LYS A 294 6.01 6.56 21.03
C LYS A 294 4.79 6.30 20.14
N ASN A 295 4.99 6.39 18.84
CA ASN A 295 4.05 5.96 17.83
C ASN A 295 4.55 4.62 17.24
N TYR A 296 3.70 3.61 17.32
CA TYR A 296 4.01 2.27 16.83
C TYR A 296 3.48 2.14 15.41
N ASN A 297 4.36 2.21 14.40
CA ASN A 297 3.97 1.95 13.02
C ASN A 297 4.16 0.46 12.75
N PHE A 298 3.07 -0.23 12.47
CA PHE A 298 3.10 -1.65 12.18
C PHE A 298 3.26 -1.88 10.69
N TYR A 299 4.10 -2.84 10.30
CA TYR A 299 4.35 -3.16 8.91
C TYR A 299 4.65 -4.65 8.73
N LEU A 300 4.46 -5.16 7.51
CA LEU A 300 4.96 -6.48 7.12
C LEU A 300 6.38 -6.33 6.56
N PRO A 301 7.34 -7.15 7.01
CA PRO A 301 8.72 -6.97 6.62
C PRO A 301 8.97 -7.40 5.17
N THR A 302 9.90 -6.74 4.51
CA THR A 302 10.33 -6.99 3.12
C THR A 302 11.76 -7.54 3.10
N GLN A 303 12.26 -8.01 1.94
CA GLN A 303 13.66 -8.46 1.84
C GLN A 303 14.69 -7.40 2.26
N GLY A 304 14.33 -6.11 2.20
CA GLY A 304 15.19 -5.01 2.67
C GLY A 304 15.33 -4.92 4.19
N ASP A 305 14.45 -5.57 4.96
CA ASP A 305 14.45 -5.55 6.43
C ASP A 305 15.38 -6.61 7.06
N GLY A 306 16.17 -7.33 6.24
CA GLY A 306 17.14 -8.34 6.70
C GLY A 306 16.48 -9.61 7.28
N ASP A 307 17.09 -10.20 8.31
CA ASP A 307 16.67 -11.50 8.87
C ASP A 307 15.37 -11.45 9.70
N ASN A 308 14.73 -10.29 9.86
CA ASN A 308 13.55 -10.14 10.72
C ASN A 308 12.23 -10.59 10.06
N MET A 309 12.23 -11.82 9.55
CA MET A 309 11.11 -12.45 8.81
C MET A 309 10.14 -13.23 9.70
N LEU A 310 10.25 -13.11 11.02
CA LEU A 310 9.54 -13.98 11.96
C LEU A 310 8.01 -13.89 11.83
N ALA A 311 7.47 -12.71 11.57
CA ALA A 311 6.04 -12.54 11.30
C ALA A 311 5.61 -13.35 10.07
N LEU A 312 6.27 -13.16 8.92
CA LEU A 312 5.93 -13.87 7.68
C LEU A 312 6.19 -15.37 7.77
N ASN A 313 7.21 -15.82 8.51
CA ASN A 313 7.41 -17.24 8.79
C ASN A 313 6.24 -17.84 9.59
N ASN A 314 5.71 -17.10 10.56
CA ASN A 314 4.54 -17.51 11.33
C ASN A 314 3.25 -17.51 10.50
N TYR A 315 3.15 -16.60 9.52
CA TYR A 315 2.06 -16.60 8.53
C TYR A 315 2.14 -17.88 7.70
N PHE A 316 3.28 -18.09 7.02
CA PHE A 316 3.45 -19.21 6.11
C PHE A 316 3.22 -20.55 6.81
N THR A 317 3.78 -20.75 8.01
CA THR A 317 3.62 -22.00 8.76
C THR A 317 2.15 -22.31 9.10
N ARG A 318 1.30 -21.29 9.28
CA ARG A 318 -0.13 -21.46 9.60
C ARG A 318 -0.98 -21.62 8.36
N LEU A 319 -0.82 -20.70 7.42
CA LEU A 319 -1.54 -20.63 6.15
C LEU A 319 -1.26 -21.91 5.33
N SER A 320 0.00 -22.20 5.00
CA SER A 320 0.36 -23.40 4.21
C SER A 320 -0.15 -24.72 4.81
N ARG A 321 -0.23 -24.85 6.14
CA ARG A 321 -0.84 -26.00 6.81
C ARG A 321 -2.34 -26.07 6.56
N GLN A 322 -3.05 -24.95 6.62
CA GLN A 322 -4.47 -24.91 6.27
C GLN A 322 -4.69 -25.22 4.79
N ALA A 323 -3.87 -24.69 3.89
CA ALA A 323 -3.92 -25.03 2.46
C ALA A 323 -3.79 -26.54 2.24
N VAL A 324 -2.78 -27.21 2.84
CA VAL A 324 -2.58 -28.66 2.70
C VAL A 324 -3.70 -29.48 3.35
N LEU A 325 -4.17 -29.10 4.54
CA LEU A 325 -5.26 -29.77 5.25
C LEU A 325 -6.58 -29.72 4.49
N ASN A 326 -6.94 -28.56 3.95
CA ASN A 326 -8.18 -28.35 3.20
C ASN A 326 -8.07 -28.91 1.77
N GLY A 327 -6.93 -28.71 1.09
CA GLY A 327 -6.68 -29.23 -0.26
C GLY A 327 -6.79 -30.76 -0.32
N ALA A 328 -6.21 -31.48 0.64
CA ALA A 328 -6.37 -32.95 0.70
C ALA A 328 -7.85 -33.36 0.92
N GLY A 329 -8.59 -32.54 1.66
CA GLY A 329 -10.04 -32.68 1.83
C GLY A 329 -10.81 -32.49 0.53
N ILE A 330 -10.40 -31.52 -0.29
CA ILE A 330 -10.99 -31.22 -1.61
C ILE A 330 -10.72 -32.35 -2.60
N VAL A 331 -9.51 -32.89 -2.64
CA VAL A 331 -9.20 -34.06 -3.48
C VAL A 331 -10.13 -35.23 -3.13
N ASN A 332 -10.35 -35.47 -1.83
CA ASN A 332 -11.30 -36.48 -1.38
C ASN A 332 -12.76 -36.14 -1.75
N LEU A 333 -13.19 -34.89 -1.59
CA LEU A 333 -14.53 -34.44 -2.01
C LEU A 333 -14.74 -34.67 -3.51
N PHE A 334 -13.78 -34.29 -4.34
CA PHE A 334 -13.81 -34.49 -5.79
C PHE A 334 -14.03 -35.97 -6.14
N ARG A 335 -13.26 -36.87 -5.54
CA ARG A 335 -13.40 -38.33 -5.74
C ARG A 335 -14.80 -38.83 -5.33
N GLN A 336 -15.33 -38.32 -4.21
CA GLN A 336 -16.67 -38.68 -3.74
C GLN A 336 -17.76 -38.21 -4.70
N GLU A 337 -17.67 -36.98 -5.21
CA GLU A 337 -18.63 -36.42 -6.16
C GLU A 337 -18.56 -37.11 -7.53
N VAL A 338 -17.36 -37.43 -8.03
CA VAL A 338 -17.18 -38.26 -9.23
C VAL A 338 -17.84 -39.62 -9.05
N ALA A 339 -17.54 -40.33 -7.96
CA ALA A 339 -18.12 -41.66 -7.69
C ALA A 339 -19.65 -41.61 -7.51
N LYS A 340 -20.19 -40.52 -6.95
CA LYS A 340 -21.64 -40.28 -6.86
C LYS A 340 -22.24 -40.05 -8.25
N ALA A 341 -21.65 -39.19 -9.06
CA ALA A 341 -22.11 -38.88 -10.40
C ALA A 341 -22.05 -40.08 -11.37
N GLU A 342 -21.05 -40.96 -11.23
CA GLU A 342 -20.97 -42.24 -11.95
C GLU A 342 -22.16 -43.17 -11.61
N LYS A 343 -22.51 -43.26 -10.31
CA LYS A 343 -23.63 -44.10 -9.83
C LYS A 343 -24.98 -43.58 -10.28
N GLU A 344 -25.16 -42.26 -10.35
CA GLU A 344 -26.42 -41.62 -10.72
C GLU A 344 -26.72 -41.68 -12.24
N LYS A 345 -25.84 -42.28 -13.07
CA LYS A 345 -26.02 -42.52 -14.51
C LYS A 345 -26.63 -41.35 -15.29
N LEU A 346 -25.77 -40.40 -15.64
CA LEU A 346 -25.78 -39.68 -16.93
C LEU A 346 -27.02 -38.83 -17.34
N GLN A 347 -28.03 -38.56 -16.50
CA GLN A 347 -29.19 -37.72 -16.89
C GLN A 347 -29.17 -36.25 -16.42
N ASN A 348 -28.49 -35.91 -15.31
CA ASN A 348 -28.58 -34.57 -14.69
C ASN A 348 -27.23 -33.83 -14.56
N LEU A 349 -26.21 -34.20 -15.35
CA LEU A 349 -24.93 -33.49 -15.30
C LEU A 349 -25.03 -32.11 -15.98
N PRO A 350 -24.34 -31.07 -15.46
CA PRO A 350 -24.37 -29.73 -16.02
C PRO A 350 -24.08 -29.76 -17.52
N LYS A 351 -24.96 -29.16 -18.32
CA LYS A 351 -24.82 -29.14 -19.79
C LYS A 351 -23.71 -28.18 -20.19
N GLU A 352 -22.94 -28.58 -21.20
CA GLU A 352 -21.96 -27.72 -21.86
C GLU A 352 -22.62 -26.45 -22.41
N SER A 353 -22.06 -25.27 -22.13
CA SER A 353 -22.46 -24.03 -22.80
C SER A 353 -21.68 -23.91 -24.12
N SER A 354 -22.33 -24.14 -25.25
CA SER A 354 -21.73 -23.98 -26.58
C SER A 354 -21.68 -22.50 -26.99
N ALA A 355 -20.55 -21.83 -26.81
CA ALA A 355 -20.31 -20.49 -27.37
C ALA A 355 -19.61 -20.60 -28.74
N ILE A 356 -20.34 -20.30 -29.81
CA ILE A 356 -19.80 -20.21 -31.20
C ILE A 356 -19.13 -18.85 -31.37
N TRP A 357 -17.85 -18.81 -31.79
CA TRP A 357 -17.10 -17.58 -32.05
C TRP A 357 -17.10 -17.18 -33.52
N SER A 358 -17.35 -15.90 -33.81
CA SER A 358 -17.08 -15.27 -35.11
C SER A 358 -15.87 -14.32 -35.02
N LEU A 359 -15.04 -14.33 -36.06
CA LEU A 359 -13.80 -13.55 -36.22
C LEU A 359 -13.98 -12.02 -36.11
N THR A 360 -15.22 -11.53 -36.08
CA THR A 360 -15.65 -10.13 -36.05
C THR A 360 -15.49 -9.44 -34.68
N GLY A 361 -15.39 -10.20 -33.58
CA GLY A 361 -15.29 -9.64 -32.22
C GLY A 361 -13.99 -8.90 -31.90
N ARG A 362 -12.89 -9.21 -32.59
CA ARG A 362 -11.57 -8.59 -32.36
C ARG A 362 -11.44 -7.16 -32.91
N PHE A 363 -12.22 -6.79 -33.92
CA PHE A 363 -12.14 -5.45 -34.55
C PHE A 363 -13.11 -4.42 -33.95
N TYR A 364 -14.25 -4.87 -33.42
CA TYR A 364 -15.23 -3.98 -32.78
C TYR A 364 -14.69 -3.32 -31.50
N GLN A 365 -13.77 -3.98 -30.79
CA GLN A 365 -13.20 -3.48 -29.54
C GLN A 365 -12.18 -2.35 -29.73
N ILE A 366 -11.42 -2.36 -30.83
CA ILE A 366 -10.42 -1.32 -31.15
C ILE A 366 -11.11 0.02 -31.46
N GLN A 367 -12.28 0.00 -32.11
CA GLN A 367 -13.05 1.23 -32.38
C GLN A 367 -13.68 1.85 -31.12
N LYS A 368 -14.10 1.02 -30.15
CA LYS A 368 -14.62 1.50 -28.86
C LYS A 368 -13.52 2.12 -27.99
N PHE A 369 -12.30 1.59 -28.10
CA PHE A 369 -11.08 2.09 -27.44
C PHE A 369 -10.71 3.52 -27.88
N ILE A 370 -10.81 3.83 -29.17
CA ILE A 370 -10.43 5.15 -29.72
C ILE A 370 -11.51 6.21 -29.44
N SER A 371 -12.79 5.83 -29.47
CA SER A 371 -13.91 6.76 -29.29
C SER A 371 -14.21 7.14 -27.82
N ALA A 372 -13.89 6.26 -26.87
CA ALA A 372 -14.06 6.53 -25.44
C ALA A 372 -12.85 7.28 -24.83
N GLY A 373 -11.62 6.96 -25.25
CA GLY A 373 -10.40 7.63 -24.76
C GLY A 373 -10.34 9.12 -25.10
N VAL A 374 -10.93 9.54 -26.23
CA VAL A 374 -10.99 10.95 -26.64
C VAL A 374 -12.02 11.75 -25.83
N ASN A 375 -13.11 11.12 -25.36
CA ASN A 375 -14.15 11.81 -24.59
C ASN A 375 -13.82 11.90 -23.09
N LEU A 376 -13.15 10.91 -22.52
CA LEU A 376 -12.82 10.88 -21.08
C LEU A 376 -11.67 11.80 -20.67
N LEU A 377 -10.81 12.20 -21.60
CA LEU A 377 -9.71 13.14 -21.33
C LEU A 377 -10.19 14.60 -21.20
N SER A 378 -11.41 14.93 -21.66
CA SER A 378 -11.90 16.32 -21.66
C SER A 378 -12.27 16.88 -20.28
N SER A 379 -12.59 16.02 -19.30
CA SER A 379 -13.08 16.44 -17.97
C SER A 379 -12.00 16.49 -16.87
N PRO A 380 -11.03 15.54 -16.80
CA PRO A 380 -9.92 15.61 -15.84
C PRO A 380 -8.88 16.69 -16.18
N ILE A 381 -8.75 17.05 -17.48
CA ILE A 381 -7.82 18.11 -17.94
C ILE A 381 -8.22 19.49 -17.37
N LYS A 382 -9.49 19.69 -16.98
CA LYS A 382 -9.96 20.97 -16.45
C LYS A 382 -9.41 21.26 -15.04
N ASN A 383 -9.27 20.23 -14.20
CA ASN A 383 -8.66 20.34 -12.86
C ASN A 383 -7.12 20.22 -12.90
N PHE A 384 -6.56 19.59 -13.93
CA PHE A 384 -5.11 19.45 -14.11
C PHE A 384 -4.44 20.72 -14.67
N LYS A 385 -5.23 21.66 -15.23
CA LYS A 385 -4.75 22.94 -15.80
C LYS A 385 -4.37 23.99 -14.76
N GLU A 386 -4.83 23.89 -13.52
CA GLU A 386 -4.61 24.94 -12.51
C GLU A 386 -3.22 24.88 -11.84
N ASN A 387 -2.48 23.78 -11.99
CA ASN A 387 -1.20 23.53 -11.31
C ASN A 387 0.04 23.54 -12.23
N LEU A 388 -0.02 24.16 -13.41
CA LEU A 388 1.10 24.21 -14.36
C LEU A 388 1.56 25.64 -14.67
N SER A 389 2.88 25.84 -14.62
CA SER A 389 3.54 27.14 -14.88
C SER A 389 3.27 27.69 -16.29
N ALA A 390 3.27 29.03 -16.41
CA ALA A 390 2.82 29.79 -17.57
C ALA A 390 3.49 29.44 -18.92
N ASN A 391 4.68 28.82 -18.91
CA ASN A 391 5.39 28.43 -20.14
C ASN A 391 4.82 27.16 -20.80
N VAL A 392 3.95 26.40 -20.12
CA VAL A 392 3.29 25.19 -20.66
C VAL A 392 1.95 25.52 -21.32
N LEU A 393 1.28 26.60 -20.89
CA LEU A 393 -0.04 27.00 -21.41
C LEU A 393 -0.03 27.44 -22.89
N SER A 394 1.03 28.11 -23.36
CA SER A 394 1.11 28.62 -24.74
C SER A 394 1.20 27.51 -25.79
N THR A 395 1.65 26.32 -25.40
CA THR A 395 1.78 25.16 -26.30
C THR A 395 0.45 24.40 -26.43
N LEU A 396 -0.44 24.48 -25.43
CA LEU A 396 -1.70 23.73 -25.39
C LEU A 396 -2.86 24.46 -26.09
N VAL A 397 -2.85 25.80 -26.14
CA VAL A 397 -3.90 26.60 -26.83
C VAL A 397 -3.87 26.40 -28.35
N ASN A 398 -2.70 26.11 -28.94
CA ASN A 398 -2.58 25.84 -30.37
C ASN A 398 -3.08 24.45 -30.81
N ILE A 399 -3.29 23.52 -29.87
CA ILE A 399 -3.70 22.14 -30.16
C ILE A 399 -5.24 22.03 -30.30
N ASP A 400 -6.00 22.83 -29.56
CA ASP A 400 -7.48 22.80 -29.58
C ASP A 400 -8.06 23.26 -30.93
N ALA A 401 -7.41 24.24 -31.59
CA ALA A 401 -7.85 24.77 -32.88
C ALA A 401 -7.63 23.76 -34.04
N GLU A 402 -6.66 22.85 -33.92
CA GLU A 402 -6.28 21.90 -34.97
C GLU A 402 -7.05 20.56 -34.88
N ILE A 403 -7.66 20.26 -33.73
CA ILE A 403 -8.51 19.06 -33.51
C ILE A 403 -9.89 19.22 -34.17
N GLN A 404 -10.44 20.43 -34.22
CA GLN A 404 -11.76 20.68 -34.82
C GLN A 404 -11.76 20.56 -36.36
N ASN A 405 -10.64 20.86 -37.02
CA ASN A 405 -10.55 20.80 -38.49
C ASN A 405 -10.41 19.37 -39.04
N ASN A 406 -9.74 18.46 -38.32
CA ASN A 406 -9.46 17.11 -38.81
C ASN A 406 -10.65 16.12 -38.67
N ASN A 407 -11.69 16.47 -37.90
CA ASN A 407 -12.89 15.64 -37.77
C ASN A 407 -13.82 15.71 -39.00
N GLN A 408 -13.67 16.71 -39.89
CA GLN A 408 -14.45 16.78 -41.13
C GLN A 408 -13.86 15.93 -42.28
N GLU A 409 -12.53 15.73 -42.34
CA GLU A 409 -11.90 14.92 -43.40
C GLU A 409 -12.06 13.39 -43.17
N LEU A 410 -12.05 12.92 -41.93
CA LEU A 410 -12.21 11.49 -41.60
C LEU A 410 -13.61 10.95 -41.87
N ALA A 411 -14.65 11.80 -41.78
CA ALA A 411 -16.03 11.43 -42.12
C ALA A 411 -16.22 11.24 -43.64
N ALA A 412 -15.41 11.91 -44.48
CA ALA A 412 -15.46 11.78 -45.93
C ALA A 412 -14.80 10.48 -46.45
N MET A 413 -13.78 9.97 -45.75
CA MET A 413 -13.08 8.73 -46.12
C MET A 413 -13.87 7.45 -45.80
N SER A 414 -14.80 7.47 -44.85
CA SER A 414 -15.65 6.31 -44.53
C SER A 414 -16.72 6.01 -45.57
N VAL A 415 -17.08 6.96 -46.44
CA VAL A 415 -18.16 6.77 -47.44
C VAL A 415 -17.67 6.06 -48.71
N SER A 416 -16.40 6.20 -49.09
CA SER A 416 -15.85 5.61 -50.31
C SER A 416 -15.52 4.11 -50.19
N VAL A 417 -15.25 3.62 -48.98
CA VAL A 417 -14.90 2.20 -48.72
C VAL A 417 -16.14 1.30 -48.66
N PHE A 418 -17.32 1.84 -48.33
CA PHE A 418 -18.56 1.04 -48.24
C PHE A 418 -19.22 0.73 -49.60
N GLN A 419 -18.83 1.38 -50.69
CA GLN A 419 -19.41 1.10 -52.03
C GLN A 419 -18.73 -0.06 -52.78
N SER A 420 -17.52 -0.48 -52.38
CA SER A 420 -16.76 -1.52 -53.11
C SER A 420 -16.91 -2.95 -52.56
N ALA A 421 -17.43 -3.13 -51.33
CA ALA A 421 -17.57 -4.44 -50.69
C ALA A 421 -18.97 -5.08 -50.84
N GLY A 422 -19.92 -4.39 -51.48
CA GLY A 422 -21.31 -4.85 -51.67
C GLY A 422 -21.56 -5.75 -52.89
N GLN A 423 -20.53 -6.11 -53.66
CA GLN A 423 -20.66 -6.98 -54.84
C GLN A 423 -19.65 -8.13 -54.81
N GLN A 424 -19.97 -9.22 -54.11
CA GLN A 424 -19.78 -10.60 -54.57
C GLN A 424 -20.16 -11.57 -53.44
N SER A 425 -21.40 -12.01 -53.44
CA SER A 425 -21.83 -13.24 -52.77
C SER A 425 -22.77 -13.98 -53.70
N SER A 426 -22.29 -15.07 -54.30
CA SER A 426 -23.15 -16.13 -54.84
C SER A 426 -22.38 -17.45 -55.06
N THR A 427 -22.64 -18.39 -54.15
CA THR A 427 -22.94 -19.84 -54.37
C THR A 427 -21.96 -20.80 -55.08
N SER A 428 -21.74 -21.95 -54.40
CA SER A 428 -21.82 -23.36 -54.88
C SER A 428 -20.55 -24.24 -54.97
N ASN A 429 -20.53 -25.26 -54.10
CA ASN A 429 -20.26 -26.71 -54.26
C ASN A 429 -19.41 -27.32 -55.42
N LEU A 430 -18.67 -28.38 -55.01
CA LEU A 430 -18.28 -29.63 -55.73
C LEU A 430 -16.94 -29.73 -56.51
N THR A 431 -16.13 -30.70 -56.03
CA THR A 431 -15.35 -31.77 -56.73
C THR A 431 -14.22 -31.49 -57.74
N SER A 432 -13.09 -32.13 -57.41
CA SER A 432 -12.18 -32.94 -58.27
C SER A 432 -11.45 -32.35 -59.49
N ALA A 433 -10.16 -32.72 -59.51
CA ALA A 433 -9.33 -33.09 -60.67
C ALA A 433 -8.63 -31.98 -61.50
N ALA A 434 -7.31 -31.99 -61.33
CA ALA A 434 -6.29 -32.18 -62.36
C ALA A 434 -5.75 -30.98 -63.17
N LYS A 435 -4.42 -30.83 -62.99
CA LYS A 435 -3.35 -30.60 -63.98
C LYS A 435 -3.25 -29.20 -64.59
N SER A 436 -2.20 -28.45 -64.23
CA SER A 436 -0.85 -28.43 -64.84
C SER A 436 -0.82 -27.36 -65.95
N SER A 437 0.09 -26.38 -65.96
CA SER A 437 1.52 -26.57 -66.23
C SER A 437 2.31 -25.23 -66.21
N VAL A 438 3.52 -25.28 -65.62
CA VAL A 438 4.83 -24.82 -66.20
C VAL A 438 5.12 -23.29 -66.09
N VAL A 439 6.27 -22.75 -65.58
CA VAL A 439 7.71 -23.11 -65.54
C VAL A 439 8.38 -22.51 -64.26
N LEU A 440 9.39 -23.20 -63.70
CA LEU A 440 10.48 -22.66 -62.85
C LEU A 440 11.84 -23.04 -63.48
N PRO A 441 12.90 -22.23 -63.26
CA PRO A 441 14.27 -22.73 -63.05
C PRO A 441 14.88 -22.12 -61.75
N SER A 442 15.32 -22.91 -60.76
CA SER A 442 16.60 -23.65 -60.60
C SER A 442 17.80 -22.75 -60.20
N ASP A 443 18.33 -22.90 -58.98
CA ASP A 443 19.66 -23.48 -58.69
C ASP A 443 20.16 -23.25 -57.24
N GLU A 444 21.08 -24.15 -56.86
CA GLU A 444 21.67 -24.58 -55.57
C GLU A 444 22.41 -23.57 -54.68
N PRO A 445 22.72 -23.98 -53.41
CA PRO A 445 23.71 -23.36 -52.53
C PRO A 445 25.00 -24.21 -52.33
N GLN A 446 26.17 -23.57 -52.36
CA GLN A 446 27.48 -23.96 -51.77
C GLN A 446 28.25 -22.64 -51.50
N ASP A 447 29.12 -22.42 -50.49
CA ASP A 447 30.16 -23.29 -49.92
C ASP A 447 30.72 -22.72 -48.58
N GLN A 448 31.42 -23.56 -47.79
CA GLN A 448 32.02 -23.32 -46.45
C GLN A 448 33.42 -22.64 -46.47
N PRO A 449 34.17 -22.55 -45.31
CA PRO A 449 35.06 -23.68 -44.90
C PRO A 449 35.28 -23.98 -43.37
N ALA A 450 35.33 -25.30 -43.04
CA ALA A 450 36.19 -26.15 -42.14
C ALA A 450 36.77 -25.65 -40.77
N LEU A 451 36.55 -26.28 -39.59
CA LEU A 451 37.13 -27.51 -38.90
C LEU A 451 38.63 -27.36 -38.48
N ILE A 452 39.22 -27.70 -37.30
CA ILE A 452 39.18 -28.84 -36.32
C ILE A 452 39.98 -28.42 -34.99
N PRO A 453 40.37 -29.27 -33.98
CA PRO A 453 39.70 -30.01 -32.88
C PRO A 453 40.12 -29.64 -31.41
N SER A 454 39.44 -30.24 -30.42
CA SER A 454 39.80 -30.35 -28.97
C SER A 454 40.98 -31.30 -28.68
N PRO A 455 41.65 -31.18 -27.50
CA PRO A 455 42.47 -32.27 -26.94
C PRO A 455 41.93 -32.85 -25.61
N SER A 456 42.04 -34.18 -25.48
CA SER A 456 41.93 -34.95 -24.24
C SER A 456 43.30 -35.06 -23.52
N PRO A 457 43.37 -35.27 -22.19
CA PRO A 457 44.62 -35.50 -21.48
C PRO A 457 44.98 -36.99 -21.33
N GLN A 458 46.28 -37.30 -21.51
CA GLN A 458 46.93 -38.58 -21.22
C GLN A 458 47.66 -38.58 -19.85
N THR A 459 47.90 -39.78 -19.33
CA THR A 459 48.29 -40.16 -17.95
C THR A 459 49.80 -40.36 -17.66
N LYS A 460 50.19 -40.15 -16.38
CA LYS A 460 51.21 -40.85 -15.50
C LYS A 460 52.73 -40.60 -15.69
N PRO A 461 53.64 -40.94 -14.71
CA PRO A 461 53.48 -41.36 -13.28
C PRO A 461 54.48 -40.76 -12.22
N ALA A 462 54.12 -40.94 -10.92
CA ALA A 462 54.86 -41.27 -9.67
C ALA A 462 56.18 -40.55 -9.23
N ASP A 463 56.24 -40.17 -7.94
CA ASP A 463 57.30 -40.59 -7.00
C ASP A 463 56.87 -40.44 -5.51
N GLU A 464 57.23 -41.45 -4.72
CA GLU A 464 57.06 -41.62 -3.26
C GLU A 464 57.87 -40.60 -2.44
N ILE A 465 57.41 -40.21 -1.23
CA ILE A 465 58.20 -40.31 0.02
C ILE A 465 57.27 -40.58 1.23
N VAL A 466 57.71 -41.55 2.03
CA VAL A 466 57.14 -42.14 3.24
C VAL A 466 57.36 -41.26 4.49
N GLY A 467 56.42 -41.27 5.44
CA GLY A 467 56.66 -40.78 6.80
C GLY A 467 55.46 -40.91 7.75
N ASN A 468 55.37 -42.04 8.46
CA ASN A 468 54.45 -42.25 9.59
C ASN A 468 54.84 -41.39 10.81
N VAL A 469 53.88 -40.72 11.48
CA VAL A 469 53.94 -40.50 12.95
C VAL A 469 52.54 -40.59 13.57
N VAL A 470 52.49 -41.30 14.69
CA VAL A 470 51.40 -41.71 15.57
C VAL A 470 50.79 -40.52 16.37
N PRO A 471 49.48 -40.51 16.70
CA PRO A 471 48.89 -39.47 17.57
C PRO A 471 49.01 -39.83 19.07
N SER A 472 49.11 -38.80 19.92
CA SER A 472 48.97 -38.86 21.39
C SER A 472 48.43 -37.50 21.87
N PRO A 473 47.78 -37.41 23.05
CA PRO A 473 46.35 -37.62 23.25
C PRO A 473 45.60 -36.31 23.53
N ILE A 474 44.28 -36.36 23.35
CA ILE A 474 43.32 -35.29 23.64
C ILE A 474 43.27 -35.03 25.16
N GLU A 475 43.65 -33.83 25.60
CA GLU A 475 43.26 -33.31 26.91
C GLU A 475 41.78 -32.90 26.87
N THR A 476 40.99 -33.51 27.75
CA THR A 476 39.59 -33.20 27.97
C THR A 476 39.50 -32.04 28.95
N VAL A 477 38.95 -30.90 28.51
CA VAL A 477 38.55 -29.81 29.41
C VAL A 477 37.04 -29.91 29.65
N SER A 478 36.72 -30.20 30.90
CA SER A 478 35.40 -30.29 31.51
C SER A 478 34.68 -28.93 31.59
N LEU A 479 33.40 -28.91 31.20
CA LEU A 479 32.46 -27.79 31.37
C LEU A 479 32.03 -27.66 32.84
N PRO A 480 31.78 -26.43 33.37
CA PRO A 480 31.36 -26.24 34.75
C PRO A 480 29.85 -26.53 34.95
N GLU A 481 29.56 -27.05 36.15
CA GLU A 481 28.26 -27.49 36.66
C GLU A 481 27.14 -26.43 36.57
N GLN A 482 25.95 -26.88 36.15
CA GLN A 482 24.69 -26.17 36.29
C GLN A 482 24.25 -26.13 37.76
N LYS A 483 24.09 -24.93 38.30
CA LYS A 483 23.54 -24.67 39.62
C LYS A 483 22.02 -24.82 39.60
N GLN A 484 21.49 -25.78 40.37
CA GLN A 484 20.06 -25.98 40.60
C GLN A 484 19.43 -24.73 41.26
N ILE A 485 18.29 -24.29 40.73
CA ILE A 485 17.46 -23.23 41.31
C ILE A 485 16.36 -23.91 42.14
N GLU A 486 16.34 -23.60 43.43
CA GLU A 486 15.40 -24.07 44.43
C GLU A 486 14.08 -23.28 44.34
N ILE A 487 12.95 -23.99 44.25
CA ILE A 487 11.59 -23.42 44.12
C ILE A 487 11.06 -23.07 45.51
N ALA A 488 10.72 -21.80 45.74
CA ALA A 488 10.02 -21.34 46.95
C ALA A 488 8.49 -21.53 46.81
N PRO A 489 7.76 -21.85 47.90
CA PRO A 489 6.32 -22.13 47.84
C PRO A 489 5.44 -20.86 47.90
N GLU A 490 4.29 -21.01 47.24
CA GLU A 490 3.20 -20.04 47.01
C GLU A 490 2.52 -19.53 48.31
N PRO A 491 2.10 -18.26 48.41
CA PRO A 491 1.30 -17.78 49.53
C PRO A 491 -0.21 -17.98 49.29
N ALA A 492 -0.90 -18.34 50.37
CA ALA A 492 -2.28 -18.80 50.42
C ALA A 492 -3.36 -17.75 50.08
N VAL A 493 -4.46 -18.26 49.50
CA VAL A 493 -5.75 -17.61 49.26
C VAL A 493 -6.57 -17.52 50.56
N PRO A 494 -7.29 -16.41 50.84
CA PRO A 494 -8.39 -16.43 51.79
C PRO A 494 -9.78 -16.45 51.11
N ALA A 495 -10.69 -17.13 51.81
CA ALA A 495 -12.01 -17.64 51.45
C ALA A 495 -13.10 -16.62 51.01
N THR A 496 -14.03 -17.16 50.20
CA THR A 496 -15.42 -16.75 49.93
C THR A 496 -16.30 -16.80 51.21
N GLU A 497 -17.34 -15.99 51.46
CA GLU A 497 -18.70 -15.82 50.85
C GLU A 497 -19.54 -14.93 51.86
N PRO A 498 -20.86 -14.59 51.72
CA PRO A 498 -21.78 -14.49 50.57
C PRO A 498 -22.74 -13.23 50.52
N ALA A 499 -23.30 -12.99 49.33
CA ALA A 499 -24.66 -12.56 48.89
C ALA A 499 -25.58 -11.49 49.59
N ALA A 500 -25.89 -10.42 48.82
CA ALA A 500 -27.21 -9.84 48.39
C ALA A 500 -28.22 -9.20 49.41
N PRO A 501 -29.29 -8.43 49.03
CA PRO A 501 -29.70 -7.79 47.74
C PRO A 501 -30.29 -6.32 47.82
N LEU A 502 -30.47 -5.69 46.64
CA LEU A 502 -31.52 -4.78 46.10
C LEU A 502 -32.23 -3.63 46.90
N HIS A 503 -32.41 -2.52 46.14
CA HIS A 503 -33.50 -1.50 46.09
C HIS A 503 -33.33 -0.09 46.70
N ALA A 504 -33.64 0.90 45.82
CA ALA A 504 -34.36 2.17 46.02
C ALA A 504 -33.56 3.51 45.94
N GLU A 505 -33.82 4.28 44.87
CA GLU A 505 -33.90 5.76 44.89
C GLU A 505 -35.08 6.23 45.78
N PRO A 506 -35.23 7.50 46.27
CA PRO A 506 -34.83 8.77 45.63
C PRO A 506 -34.40 9.95 46.57
N THR A 507 -34.14 11.11 45.94
CA THR A 507 -34.22 12.53 46.43
C THR A 507 -33.00 13.28 46.98
N ALA A 508 -32.56 14.25 46.17
CA ALA A 508 -32.36 15.70 46.41
C ALA A 508 -31.57 16.26 47.62
N SER A 509 -30.49 16.97 47.25
CA SER A 509 -30.12 18.35 47.64
C SER A 509 -29.08 18.62 48.74
N THR A 510 -28.15 19.50 48.34
CA THR A 510 -27.20 20.37 49.08
C THR A 510 -26.06 19.74 49.90
N SER A 511 -24.82 19.94 49.44
CA SER A 511 -23.87 20.88 50.05
C SER A 511 -22.50 20.86 49.35
N ASN A 512 -22.03 22.04 48.95
CA ASN A 512 -20.74 22.34 48.33
C ASN A 512 -19.61 22.42 49.40
N PRO A 513 -18.34 22.15 49.07
CA PRO A 513 -17.22 22.81 49.74
C PRO A 513 -16.29 23.58 48.78
N ALA A 514 -15.76 24.66 49.33
CA ALA A 514 -15.07 25.78 48.71
C ALA A 514 -13.62 25.52 48.25
N PRO A 515 -13.06 26.37 47.35
CA PRO A 515 -11.63 26.40 47.02
C PRO A 515 -10.85 27.53 47.75
N THR A 516 -9.54 27.30 47.91
CA THR A 516 -8.47 28.14 48.50
C THR A 516 -7.88 29.18 47.49
N PRO A 517 -6.96 30.11 47.86
CA PRO A 517 -7.07 31.53 47.50
C PRO A 517 -5.92 32.11 46.65
N THR A 518 -6.11 33.34 46.15
CA THR A 518 -5.14 34.18 45.41
C THR A 518 -5.22 35.64 45.94
N PRO A 519 -4.16 36.47 45.88
CA PRO A 519 -3.88 37.49 46.92
C PRO A 519 -4.30 38.94 46.61
N THR A 520 -4.18 39.75 47.67
CA THR A 520 -4.46 41.17 47.92
C THR A 520 -3.84 42.20 46.96
N PRO A 521 -4.46 43.40 46.83
CA PRO A 521 -3.69 44.64 47.02
C PRO A 521 -4.36 45.74 47.88
N THR A 522 -3.50 46.61 48.39
CA THR A 522 -3.57 47.71 49.39
C THR A 522 -4.50 48.90 49.05
N PRO A 523 -5.04 49.65 50.06
CA PRO A 523 -5.92 50.82 49.84
C PRO A 523 -5.21 52.20 49.94
N THR A 524 -5.79 53.22 49.27
CA THR A 524 -5.41 54.66 49.34
C THR A 524 -6.71 55.54 49.35
N PRO A 525 -6.73 56.72 50.01
CA PRO A 525 -7.86 57.15 50.84
C PRO A 525 -8.81 58.21 50.26
N THR A 526 -9.91 58.40 51.00
CA THR A 526 -11.04 59.34 50.88
C THR A 526 -10.67 60.80 51.13
N PRO A 527 -11.29 61.79 50.46
CA PRO A 527 -11.31 63.18 50.91
C PRO A 527 -12.63 63.55 51.61
N THR A 528 -12.50 64.18 52.79
CA THR A 528 -13.55 64.85 53.56
C THR A 528 -13.78 66.29 53.09
N TYR A 529 -15.05 66.70 53.05
CA TYR A 529 -15.53 68.04 52.71
C TYR A 529 -15.37 69.03 53.88
N SER A 530 -14.99 70.28 53.58
CA SER A 530 -15.03 71.40 54.51
C SER A 530 -15.70 72.63 53.88
N TYR A 531 -16.56 73.26 54.69
CA TYR A 531 -17.47 74.36 54.39
C TYR A 531 -16.76 75.68 54.06
N VAL A 532 -17.36 76.48 53.17
CA VAL A 532 -17.05 77.91 52.97
C VAL A 532 -18.32 78.74 53.14
N SER A 533 -18.19 79.81 53.93
CA SER A 533 -19.21 80.78 54.31
C SER A 533 -19.40 81.90 53.28
N TYR A 534 -20.65 82.34 53.11
CA TYR A 534 -21.06 83.47 52.25
C TYR A 534 -20.99 84.83 52.95
N SER A 535 -20.67 85.87 52.17
CA SER A 535 -20.95 87.28 52.43
C SER A 535 -21.90 87.82 51.34
N SER A 536 -22.86 88.67 51.72
CA SER A 536 -23.87 89.34 50.87
C SER A 536 -23.75 90.87 51.01
N PRO A 537 -24.57 91.73 50.37
CA PRO A 537 -25.16 91.70 49.00
C PRO A 537 -25.03 93.07 48.28
N SER A 538 -25.36 93.16 46.98
CA SER A 538 -25.99 94.39 46.43
C SER A 538 -26.75 94.15 45.11
N THR A 539 -28.08 94.30 45.23
CA THR A 539 -29.08 94.89 44.32
C THR A 539 -29.37 94.29 42.93
N ALA A 540 -30.64 93.88 42.77
CA ALA A 540 -31.32 93.37 41.57
C ALA A 540 -31.69 94.46 40.54
N PRO A 541 -32.11 94.04 39.33
CA PRO A 541 -33.53 94.22 39.00
C PRO A 541 -34.21 93.01 38.29
N ALA A 542 -35.52 93.18 38.10
CA ALA A 542 -36.65 92.26 37.80
C ALA A 542 -36.58 91.35 36.53
N PRO A 543 -37.47 90.35 36.38
CA PRO A 543 -37.27 89.15 35.58
C PRO A 543 -37.76 89.28 34.12
N SER A 544 -37.02 88.67 33.20
CA SER A 544 -37.44 88.40 31.81
C SER A 544 -37.87 86.94 31.66
N GLU A 545 -38.89 86.75 30.83
CA GLU A 545 -39.60 85.53 30.38
C GLU A 545 -38.66 84.35 30.04
N PRO A 546 -39.07 83.07 30.23
CA PRO A 546 -38.21 81.93 29.93
C PRO A 546 -38.03 81.76 28.42
N GLU A 547 -36.81 81.92 27.92
CA GLU A 547 -36.42 81.53 26.57
C GLU A 547 -36.63 80.03 26.35
N SER A 548 -37.25 79.69 25.23
CA SER A 548 -37.35 78.33 24.69
C SER A 548 -35.95 77.68 24.56
N PRO A 549 -35.80 76.36 24.83
CA PRO A 549 -34.51 75.70 24.73
C PRO A 549 -33.93 75.84 23.32
N PRO A 550 -32.60 76.02 23.19
CA PRO A 550 -31.98 76.19 21.88
C PRO A 550 -32.22 74.95 21.01
N PRO A 551 -32.39 75.13 19.68
CA PRO A 551 -32.50 74.01 18.76
C PRO A 551 -31.26 73.12 18.90
N ALA A 552 -31.47 71.79 18.85
CA ALA A 552 -30.39 70.81 18.88
C ALA A 552 -29.32 71.20 17.84
N PRO A 553 -28.02 71.09 18.18
CA PRO A 553 -26.96 71.37 17.22
C PRO A 553 -27.18 70.52 15.95
N PRO A 554 -26.94 71.07 14.75
CA PRO A 554 -27.05 70.30 13.53
C PRO A 554 -26.19 69.04 13.64
N ASP A 555 -26.76 67.87 13.31
CA ASP A 555 -26.04 66.59 13.28
C ASP A 555 -24.69 66.79 12.57
N GLU A 556 -23.59 66.46 13.26
CA GLU A 556 -22.26 66.50 12.65
C GLU A 556 -22.29 65.72 11.33
N PRO A 557 -21.63 66.21 10.26
CA PRO A 557 -21.61 65.51 8.99
C PRO A 557 -21.11 64.08 9.21
N VAL A 558 -21.94 63.09 8.85
CA VAL A 558 -21.59 61.67 8.95
C VAL A 558 -20.33 61.45 8.11
N SER A 559 -19.25 61.02 8.75
CA SER A 559 -17.97 60.70 8.12
C SER A 559 -17.85 59.19 7.92
N PRO A 560 -17.08 58.74 6.90
CA PRO A 560 -16.72 57.33 6.78
C PRO A 560 -16.10 56.81 8.08
N PRO A 561 -16.33 55.54 8.43
CA PRO A 561 -15.80 54.98 9.67
C PRO A 561 -14.26 54.88 9.60
N PRO A 562 -13.56 54.84 10.74
CA PRO A 562 -12.14 54.52 10.75
C PRO A 562 -11.90 53.09 10.25
N ALA A 563 -10.67 52.80 9.82
CA ALA A 563 -10.30 51.45 9.40
C ALA A 563 -10.57 50.42 10.51
N PRO A 564 -11.12 49.25 10.19
CA PRO A 564 -11.25 48.16 11.14
C PRO A 564 -9.86 47.64 11.54
N THR A 565 -9.73 47.06 12.73
CA THR A 565 -8.51 46.37 13.15
C THR A 565 -8.60 44.89 12.84
N ILE A 566 -7.46 44.24 12.61
CA ILE A 566 -7.36 42.77 12.51
C ILE A 566 -6.65 42.29 13.77
N THR A 567 -7.28 41.40 14.52
CA THR A 567 -6.75 40.85 15.79
C THR A 567 -6.13 39.49 15.63
N LEU A 568 -6.45 38.76 14.55
CA LEU A 568 -5.79 37.49 14.22
C LEU A 568 -4.28 37.72 14.09
N ASN A 569 -3.48 36.92 14.80
CA ASN A 569 -2.03 37.05 14.91
C ASN A 569 -1.55 38.50 15.19
N ASN A 570 -2.29 39.23 16.03
CA ASN A 570 -2.03 40.65 16.34
C ASN A 570 -1.96 41.56 15.11
N GLY A 571 -2.62 41.18 14.01
CA GLY A 571 -2.61 41.91 12.74
C GLY A 571 -1.30 41.82 11.97
N LEU A 572 -0.40 40.90 12.33
CA LEU A 572 0.87 40.66 11.64
C LEU A 572 0.73 39.53 10.62
N ASP A 573 1.41 39.68 9.49
CA ASP A 573 1.55 38.64 8.48
C ASP A 573 2.20 37.39 9.06
N PHE A 574 1.73 36.21 8.63
CA PHE A 574 2.27 34.93 9.10
C PHE A 574 2.04 33.80 8.10
N ALA A 575 2.74 32.70 8.33
CA ALA A 575 2.52 31.44 7.63
C ALA A 575 1.89 30.41 8.58
N THR A 576 1.11 29.49 8.02
CA THR A 576 0.37 28.46 8.77
C THR A 576 0.22 27.20 7.93
N SER A 577 0.05 26.05 8.58
CA SER A 577 -0.34 24.79 7.93
C SER A 577 -1.85 24.52 7.99
N THR A 578 -2.63 25.44 8.56
CA THR A 578 -4.07 25.27 8.75
C THR A 578 -4.87 26.03 7.70
N ALA A 579 -5.60 25.31 6.84
CA ALA A 579 -6.38 25.90 5.75
C ALA A 579 -7.68 26.59 6.19
N LEU A 580 -8.27 26.20 7.32
CA LEU A 580 -9.49 26.80 7.85
C LEU A 580 -9.19 27.64 9.09
N MET A 581 -9.51 28.93 9.03
CA MET A 581 -9.26 29.85 10.13
C MET A 581 -10.41 30.83 10.33
N ILE A 582 -10.41 31.50 11.48
CA ILE A 582 -11.34 32.59 11.78
C ILE A 582 -10.56 33.90 11.76
N LEU A 583 -10.81 34.72 10.73
CA LEU A 583 -10.33 36.08 10.70
C LEU A 583 -11.15 36.91 11.69
N THR A 584 -10.49 37.61 12.60
CA THR A 584 -11.13 38.38 13.67
C THR A 584 -10.61 39.80 13.70
N GLY A 585 -11.45 40.72 14.20
CA GLY A 585 -11.03 42.10 14.33
C GLY A 585 -12.02 43.03 15.03
N GLY A 586 -11.61 44.28 15.20
CA GLY A 586 -12.42 45.36 15.76
C GLY A 586 -13.01 46.26 14.67
N LYS A 587 -14.15 46.87 14.97
CA LYS A 587 -14.77 47.93 14.17
C LYS A 587 -15.28 49.06 15.05
N SER A 588 -15.37 50.27 14.50
CA SER A 588 -16.03 51.39 15.17
C SER A 588 -17.54 51.13 15.34
N GLU A 589 -18.13 51.64 16.41
CA GLU A 589 -19.58 51.66 16.59
C GLU A 589 -20.31 52.46 15.49
N LYS A 590 -19.59 53.37 14.80
CA LYS A 590 -20.09 54.13 13.65
C LYS A 590 -20.09 53.35 12.32
N ALA A 591 -19.68 52.08 12.33
CA ALA A 591 -19.65 51.22 11.14
C ALA A 591 -20.85 50.26 11.11
N ASP A 592 -21.62 50.32 10.02
CA ASP A 592 -22.80 49.49 9.79
C ASP A 592 -22.41 48.08 9.27
N ALA A 593 -21.30 47.98 8.54
CA ALA A 593 -20.79 46.72 8.02
C ALA A 593 -19.25 46.67 7.97
N VAL A 594 -18.71 45.46 7.91
CA VAL A 594 -17.33 45.14 7.57
C VAL A 594 -17.32 44.37 6.26
N LEU A 595 -16.46 44.78 5.33
CA LEU A 595 -16.23 44.20 4.03
C LEU A 595 -14.88 43.49 4.05
N ILE A 596 -14.86 42.19 3.73
CA ILE A 596 -13.64 41.40 3.55
C ILE A 596 -13.56 41.04 2.07
N ASN A 597 -12.46 41.45 1.42
CA ASN A 597 -12.28 41.38 -0.04
C ASN A 597 -13.47 41.98 -0.80
N ASN A 598 -13.93 43.16 -0.35
CA ASN A 598 -15.09 43.90 -0.86
C ASN A 598 -16.46 43.20 -0.70
N SER A 599 -16.57 42.16 0.14
CA SER A 599 -17.83 41.48 0.45
C SER A 599 -18.13 41.48 1.95
N SER A 600 -19.36 41.79 2.34
CA SER A 600 -19.87 41.65 3.73
C SER A 600 -20.55 40.31 3.98
N GLU A 601 -20.57 39.42 2.99
CA GLU A 601 -21.23 38.12 3.11
C GLU A 601 -20.52 37.25 4.16
N SER A 602 -21.34 36.58 4.97
CA SER A 602 -20.92 35.67 6.05
C SER A 602 -20.01 36.30 7.11
N VAL A 603 -19.98 37.64 7.21
CA VAL A 603 -19.34 38.34 8.32
C VAL A 603 -20.27 38.31 9.52
N VAL A 604 -19.77 37.81 10.65
CA VAL A 604 -20.48 37.75 11.93
C VAL A 604 -20.01 38.90 12.82
N TYR A 605 -20.91 39.50 13.59
CA TYR A 605 -20.61 40.55 14.56
C TYR A 605 -20.89 40.04 15.98
N PRO A 606 -19.88 39.48 16.69
CA PRO A 606 -20.07 39.02 18.06
C PRO A 606 -20.48 40.14 19.03
N SER A 607 -20.18 41.40 18.71
CA SER A 607 -20.59 42.59 19.45
C SER A 607 -20.70 43.80 18.52
N THR A 608 -21.12 44.96 19.04
CA THR A 608 -21.18 46.21 18.28
C THR A 608 -19.81 46.69 17.77
N THR A 609 -18.73 46.25 18.40
CA THR A 609 -17.34 46.69 18.13
C THR A 609 -16.42 45.59 17.61
N THR A 610 -16.91 44.37 17.40
CA THR A 610 -16.09 43.24 16.93
C THR A 610 -16.72 42.52 15.75
N TRP A 611 -15.88 41.92 14.92
CA TRP A 611 -16.29 41.12 13.77
C TRP A 611 -15.46 39.84 13.66
N SER A 612 -16.03 38.83 13.02
CA SER A 612 -15.35 37.57 12.70
C SER A 612 -15.85 37.02 11.37
N LYS A 613 -14.97 36.36 10.61
CA LYS A 613 -15.33 35.63 9.39
C LYS A 613 -14.51 34.36 9.29
N GLU A 614 -15.19 33.24 9.02
CA GLU A 614 -14.51 32.01 8.64
C GLU A 614 -13.91 32.18 7.24
N ILE A 615 -12.63 31.84 7.11
CA ILE A 615 -11.86 31.92 5.88
C ILE A 615 -11.28 30.55 5.55
N THR A 616 -11.33 30.20 4.28
CA THR A 616 -10.62 29.06 3.70
C THR A 616 -9.46 29.59 2.89
N LEU A 617 -8.24 29.20 3.27
CA LEU A 617 -7.02 29.56 2.57
C LEU A 617 -6.81 28.63 1.38
N ALA A 618 -6.33 29.19 0.27
CA ALA A 618 -5.71 28.42 -0.80
C ALA A 618 -4.21 28.26 -0.50
N GLU A 619 -3.57 27.23 -1.06
CA GLU A 619 -2.13 27.03 -0.89
C GLU A 619 -1.34 28.26 -1.38
N GLY A 620 -0.32 28.68 -0.62
CA GLY A 620 0.46 29.89 -0.88
C GLY A 620 -0.14 31.16 -0.26
N LEU A 621 0.17 32.31 -0.86
CA LEU A 621 -0.15 33.63 -0.30
C LEU A 621 -1.65 33.97 -0.46
N ASN A 622 -2.32 34.17 0.67
CA ASN A 622 -3.69 34.67 0.76
C ASN A 622 -3.67 36.11 1.27
N VAL A 623 -4.29 37.02 0.51
CA VAL A 623 -4.37 38.44 0.88
C VAL A 623 -5.81 38.77 1.27
N PHE A 624 -5.99 39.30 2.49
CA PHE A 624 -7.30 39.76 2.97
C PHE A 624 -7.28 41.27 3.16
N SER A 625 -8.10 41.98 2.39
CA SER A 625 -8.38 43.41 2.57
C SER A 625 -9.68 43.59 3.34
N VAL A 626 -9.64 44.35 4.43
CA VAL A 626 -10.76 44.57 5.34
C VAL A 626 -11.08 46.06 5.41
N LYS A 627 -12.34 46.41 5.14
CA LYS A 627 -12.86 47.79 5.26
C LYS A 627 -14.10 47.82 6.15
N ALA A 628 -14.37 48.94 6.77
CA ALA A 628 -15.63 49.25 7.43
C ALA A 628 -16.47 50.15 6.51
N LYS A 629 -17.79 50.05 6.57
CA LYS A 629 -18.72 50.84 5.74
C LYS A 629 -19.87 51.40 6.55
N ASN A 630 -20.26 52.63 6.26
CA ASN A 630 -21.50 53.24 6.71
C ASN A 630 -22.14 54.06 5.58
N SER A 631 -23.21 54.80 5.89
CA SER A 631 -23.93 55.66 4.94
C SER A 631 -23.08 56.79 4.32
N ALA A 632 -21.99 57.19 4.95
CA ALA A 632 -21.08 58.22 4.45
C ALA A 632 -19.94 57.69 3.57
N GLY A 633 -19.69 56.38 3.58
CA GLY A 633 -18.70 55.74 2.71
C GLY A 633 -17.95 54.57 3.35
N GLU A 634 -16.88 54.16 2.68
CA GLU A 634 -15.97 53.11 3.12
C GLU A 634 -14.75 53.69 3.83
N SER A 635 -14.24 52.98 4.82
CA SER A 635 -12.98 53.29 5.50
C SER A 635 -11.77 53.01 4.59
N PRO A 636 -10.58 53.52 4.96
CA PRO A 636 -9.32 52.92 4.50
C PRO A 636 -9.26 51.42 4.80
N GLU A 637 -8.46 50.68 4.04
CA GLU A 637 -8.31 49.24 4.21
C GLU A 637 -7.26 48.86 5.25
N ALA A 638 -7.53 47.77 5.97
CA ALA A 638 -6.55 47.02 6.73
C ALA A 638 -6.26 45.72 5.95
N VAL A 639 -4.97 45.37 5.80
CA VAL A 639 -4.53 44.21 5.02
C VAL A 639 -3.80 43.24 5.94
N ILE A 640 -4.04 41.94 5.76
CA ILE A 640 -3.23 40.87 6.34
C ILE A 640 -2.88 39.85 5.26
N ASN A 641 -1.62 39.45 5.23
CA ASN A 641 -1.12 38.40 4.35
C ASN A 641 -0.94 37.11 5.16
N ILE A 642 -1.56 36.03 4.69
CA ILE A 642 -1.50 34.72 5.33
C ILE A 642 -1.01 33.71 4.29
N THR A 643 0.16 33.13 4.53
CA THR A 643 0.69 32.08 3.66
C THR A 643 0.24 30.72 4.19
N LEU A 644 -0.55 29.98 3.43
CA LEU A 644 -0.79 28.57 3.71
C LEU A 644 0.37 27.76 3.13
N ASP A 645 0.99 26.96 3.98
CA ASP A 645 1.97 25.94 3.62
C ASP A 645 1.55 24.62 4.28
N SER A 646 0.86 23.78 3.50
CA SER A 646 0.34 22.50 3.98
C SER A 646 1.19 21.31 3.53
N ILE A 647 2.28 21.56 2.82
CA ILE A 647 3.08 20.54 2.15
C ILE A 647 4.30 20.21 3.01
N PRO A 648 4.43 18.96 3.51
CA PRO A 648 5.60 18.60 4.28
C PRO A 648 6.89 18.58 3.44
N PRO A 649 8.06 18.84 4.06
CA PRO A 649 9.35 18.71 3.39
C PRO A 649 9.58 17.30 2.82
N ALA A 650 10.39 17.23 1.76
CA ALA A 650 10.89 15.96 1.26
C ALA A 650 11.77 15.24 2.31
N VAL A 651 11.87 13.90 2.19
CA VAL A 651 12.68 13.07 3.09
C VAL A 651 14.15 13.50 3.04
N PRO A 652 14.78 13.81 4.19
CA PRO A 652 16.19 14.16 4.25
C PRO A 652 17.06 13.08 3.64
N GLN A 653 18.09 13.48 2.91
CA GLN A 653 19.09 12.56 2.38
C GLN A 653 20.32 12.59 3.28
N ILE A 654 20.87 11.43 3.61
CA ILE A 654 22.15 11.32 4.32
C ILE A 654 23.20 10.88 3.31
N THR A 655 24.24 11.68 3.11
CA THR A 655 25.23 11.49 2.03
C THR A 655 26.63 11.13 2.54
N SER A 656 26.89 11.37 3.83
CA SER A 656 28.20 11.12 4.44
C SER A 656 28.62 9.65 4.56
N HIS A 657 27.67 8.73 4.67
CA HIS A 657 27.90 7.31 4.99
C HIS A 657 26.88 6.42 4.29
N SER A 658 27.22 5.14 4.12
CA SER A 658 26.29 4.12 3.59
C SER A 658 25.67 3.32 4.72
N ASP A 659 24.48 2.79 4.47
CA ASP A 659 23.79 1.96 5.44
C ASP A 659 24.57 0.68 5.77
N ASN A 660 24.50 0.26 7.03
CA ASN A 660 25.26 -0.84 7.63
C ASN A 660 26.79 -0.72 7.54
N GLN A 661 27.33 0.47 7.29
CA GLN A 661 28.77 0.67 7.23
C GLN A 661 29.44 0.42 8.59
N ILE A 662 30.55 -0.33 8.58
CA ILE A 662 31.40 -0.57 9.75
C ILE A 662 32.51 0.49 9.82
N LEU A 663 32.62 1.14 10.97
CA LEU A 663 33.54 2.23 11.26
C LEU A 663 34.48 1.86 12.41
N ASN A 664 35.69 2.41 12.38
CA ASN A 664 36.73 2.24 13.41
C ASN A 664 37.00 3.53 14.21
N THR A 665 36.18 4.56 14.01
CA THR A 665 36.23 5.84 14.72
C THR A 665 34.92 6.08 15.45
N SER A 666 34.99 6.47 16.73
CA SER A 666 33.82 6.70 17.58
C SER A 666 33.14 8.05 17.34
N THR A 667 33.74 8.98 16.59
CA THR A 667 33.15 10.28 16.29
C THR A 667 33.14 10.49 14.79
N ILE A 668 31.99 10.83 14.24
CA ILE A 668 31.79 11.05 12.81
C ILE A 668 31.02 12.33 12.56
N LEU A 669 31.15 12.84 11.33
CA LEU A 669 30.32 13.93 10.81
C LEU A 669 29.24 13.35 9.92
N LEU A 670 27.97 13.46 10.33
CA LEU A 670 26.85 13.21 9.46
C LEU A 670 26.61 14.45 8.60
N THR A 671 26.51 14.26 7.28
CA THR A 671 26.13 15.29 6.31
C THR A 671 24.99 14.80 5.44
N GLY A 672 24.19 15.73 4.97
CA GLY A 672 23.06 15.42 4.12
C GLY A 672 22.41 16.65 3.49
N THR A 673 21.28 16.42 2.83
CA THR A 673 20.43 17.48 2.28
C THR A 673 18.98 17.32 2.73
N ALA A 674 18.26 18.44 2.85
CA ALA A 674 16.81 18.48 2.99
C ALA A 674 16.30 19.82 2.43
N GLU A 675 15.05 20.16 2.70
CA GLU A 675 14.50 21.47 2.34
C GLU A 675 15.33 22.61 2.95
N ALA A 676 15.57 23.68 2.17
CA ALA A 676 16.37 24.81 2.62
C ALA A 676 15.73 25.53 3.81
N THR A 677 16.55 26.01 4.74
CA THR A 677 16.12 26.68 5.98
C THR A 677 15.19 25.87 6.89
N SER A 678 15.11 24.55 6.70
CA SER A 678 14.38 23.63 7.56
C SER A 678 15.22 23.23 8.78
N THR A 679 14.53 22.81 9.84
CA THR A 679 15.16 22.23 11.03
C THR A 679 15.31 20.74 10.85
N ILE A 680 16.51 20.21 11.07
CA ILE A 680 16.80 18.78 11.05
C ILE A 680 16.78 18.24 12.47
N LEU A 681 15.91 17.27 12.69
CA LEU A 681 15.79 16.51 13.93
C LEU A 681 16.52 15.18 13.74
N ILE A 682 17.51 14.91 14.59
CA ILE A 682 18.31 13.68 14.53
C ILE A 682 18.15 12.94 15.84
N THR A 683 17.84 11.65 15.78
CA THR A 683 17.87 10.76 16.96
C THR A 683 18.90 9.67 16.73
N GLN A 684 19.65 9.32 17.77
CA GLN A 684 20.60 8.20 17.75
C GLN A 684 20.24 7.21 18.86
N ASN A 685 19.99 5.94 18.52
CA ASN A 685 19.68 4.88 19.49
C ASN A 685 18.64 5.32 20.55
N ASP A 686 17.53 5.88 20.08
CA ASP A 686 16.47 6.41 20.95
C ASP A 686 16.83 7.62 21.84
N ALA A 687 17.99 8.25 21.69
CA ALA A 687 18.28 9.53 22.31
C ALA A 687 18.12 10.66 21.28
N ASP A 688 17.34 11.68 21.62
CA ASP A 688 17.28 12.89 20.80
C ASP A 688 18.66 13.57 20.87
N LEU A 689 19.23 13.82 19.70
CA LEU A 689 20.40 14.67 19.60
C LEU A 689 19.94 16.12 19.47
N GLU A 690 20.86 17.02 19.76
CA GLU A 690 20.66 18.43 19.45
C GLU A 690 20.36 18.64 17.97
N GLN A 691 19.32 19.41 17.68
CA GLN A 691 18.89 19.78 16.33
C GLN A 691 20.01 20.49 15.55
N THR A 692 19.92 20.45 14.22
CA THR A 692 20.71 21.27 13.30
C THR A 692 19.78 21.95 12.29
N GLN A 693 20.26 22.91 11.52
CA GLN A 693 19.47 23.56 10.47
C GLN A 693 20.11 23.29 9.11
N THR A 694 19.28 23.21 8.07
CA THR A 694 19.80 23.31 6.71
C THR A 694 20.18 24.75 6.40
N ASP A 695 21.23 24.92 5.59
CA ASP A 695 21.56 26.22 5.03
C ASP A 695 20.58 26.61 3.89
N GLY A 696 20.82 27.77 3.27
CA GLY A 696 20.01 28.26 2.15
C GLY A 696 20.08 27.39 0.88
N SER A 697 20.97 26.40 0.84
CA SER A 697 21.07 25.40 -0.22
C SER A 697 20.44 24.05 0.15
N GLY A 698 19.96 23.90 1.39
CA GLY A 698 19.42 22.64 1.89
C GLY A 698 20.46 21.71 2.52
N ALA A 699 21.73 22.10 2.58
CA ALA A 699 22.78 21.26 3.15
C ALA A 699 22.77 21.33 4.69
N TRP A 700 22.97 20.19 5.35
CA TRP A 700 23.07 20.11 6.80
C TRP A 700 24.22 19.22 7.23
N GLN A 701 24.72 19.47 8.43
CA GLN A 701 25.75 18.64 9.06
C GLN A 701 25.60 18.58 10.58
N LYS A 702 26.00 17.44 11.17
CA LYS A 702 26.01 17.24 12.63
C LYS A 702 27.14 16.27 13.03
N ASN A 703 27.93 16.65 14.03
CA ASN A 703 28.86 15.72 14.68
C ASN A 703 28.10 14.79 15.63
N VAL A 704 28.36 13.49 15.54
CA VAL A 704 27.74 12.47 16.38
C VAL A 704 28.79 11.51 16.93
N THR A 705 28.52 10.94 18.10
CA THR A 705 29.43 9.99 18.77
C THR A 705 28.78 8.61 18.81
N LEU A 706 29.44 7.62 18.20
CA LEU A 706 28.98 6.25 18.11
C LEU A 706 29.26 5.46 19.39
N ALA A 707 28.28 4.70 19.86
CA ALA A 707 28.46 3.64 20.84
C ALA A 707 29.03 2.38 20.17
N ALA A 708 29.76 1.54 20.91
CA ALA A 708 30.26 0.29 20.35
C ALA A 708 29.11 -0.61 19.88
N GLY A 709 29.25 -1.22 18.70
CA GLY A 709 28.17 -1.96 18.05
C GLY A 709 27.31 -1.09 17.15
N ALA A 710 26.03 -1.43 17.02
CA ALA A 710 25.09 -0.75 16.13
C ALA A 710 24.66 0.63 16.67
N ASN A 711 24.57 1.60 15.76
CA ASN A 711 24.07 2.95 16.00
C ASN A 711 23.01 3.26 14.94
N ASN A 712 21.75 3.32 15.33
CA ASN A 712 20.65 3.69 14.46
C ASN A 712 20.42 5.20 14.52
N PHE A 713 20.47 5.86 13.36
CA PHE A 713 20.14 7.26 13.17
C PHE A 713 18.81 7.42 12.45
N LEU A 714 17.92 8.23 13.02
CA LEU A 714 16.71 8.69 12.35
C LEU A 714 16.81 10.19 12.10
N VAL A 715 16.49 10.63 10.89
CA VAL A 715 16.59 12.04 10.48
C VAL A 715 15.27 12.51 9.87
N ILE A 716 14.73 13.63 10.37
CA ILE A 716 13.49 14.25 9.90
C ILE A 716 13.76 15.74 9.63
N ALA A 717 13.19 16.28 8.56
CA ALA A 717 13.15 17.72 8.31
C ALA A 717 11.82 18.32 8.76
N LYS A 718 11.87 19.51 9.33
CA LYS A 718 10.71 20.30 9.74
C LYS A 718 10.81 21.71 9.16
N ASP A 719 9.79 22.13 8.42
CA ASP A 719 9.74 23.48 7.84
C ASP A 719 9.44 24.57 8.89
N ALA A 720 9.28 25.81 8.43
CA ALA A 720 9.04 26.98 9.26
C ALA A 720 7.64 27.02 9.88
N VAL A 721 6.62 26.41 9.26
CA VAL A 721 5.24 26.34 9.78
C VAL A 721 4.98 25.09 10.62
N GLY A 722 5.93 24.17 10.60
CA GLY A 722 6.01 22.98 11.42
C GLY A 722 5.61 21.68 10.76
N ASN A 723 5.42 21.62 9.43
CA ASN A 723 5.20 20.34 8.74
C ASN A 723 6.48 19.52 8.78
N GLN A 724 6.33 18.19 8.84
CA GLN A 724 7.45 17.25 9.03
C GLN A 724 7.54 16.26 7.88
N SER A 725 8.76 16.03 7.40
CA SER A 725 9.03 15.00 6.39
C SER A 725 8.78 13.59 6.93
N GLN A 726 8.76 12.61 6.03
CA GLN A 726 9.00 11.22 6.45
C GLN A 726 10.45 11.06 6.96
N THR A 727 10.70 9.96 7.66
CA THR A 727 11.97 9.69 8.33
C THR A 727 12.98 9.03 7.40
N ALA A 728 14.21 9.55 7.36
CA ALA A 728 15.38 8.87 6.82
C ALA A 728 16.08 8.06 7.91
N GLU A 729 16.59 6.88 7.57
CA GLU A 729 17.25 5.97 8.50
C GLU A 729 18.66 5.62 8.02
N LEU A 730 19.58 5.47 8.98
CA LEU A 730 20.96 5.06 8.72
C LEU A 730 21.49 4.25 9.92
N ILE A 731 21.92 3.02 9.68
CA ILE A 731 22.56 2.17 10.69
C ILE A 731 24.06 2.15 10.44
N LEU A 732 24.84 2.49 11.47
CA LEU A 732 26.30 2.41 11.45
C LEU A 732 26.82 1.50 12.56
N TYR A 733 27.82 0.70 12.28
CA TYR A 733 28.46 -0.17 13.26
C TYR A 733 29.81 0.42 13.68
N PHE A 734 30.00 0.72 14.96
CA PHE A 734 31.31 1.08 15.47
C PHE A 734 32.00 -0.14 16.09
N SER A 735 33.09 -0.57 15.46
CA SER A 735 33.95 -1.65 15.96
C SER A 735 35.14 -1.07 16.73
N ILE A 736 35.28 -1.49 17.99
CA ILE A 736 36.50 -1.26 18.79
C ILE A 736 37.63 -2.22 18.40
N TYR A 737 37.33 -3.26 17.60
CA TYR A 737 38.32 -4.19 17.07
C TYR A 737 38.81 -3.69 15.71
N GLN A 738 40.12 -3.51 15.61
CA GLN A 738 40.75 -3.09 14.38
C GLN A 738 40.76 -4.29 13.41
N LEU A 739 39.89 -4.27 12.39
CA LEU A 739 39.90 -5.26 11.32
C LEU A 739 41.29 -5.23 10.66
N ARG A 740 42.10 -6.27 10.87
CA ARG A 740 43.28 -6.52 10.06
C ARG A 740 42.80 -7.17 8.77
N SER A 741 43.27 -6.70 7.63
CA SER A 741 43.04 -7.39 6.36
C SER A 741 43.54 -8.82 6.49
N LEU A 742 42.65 -9.80 6.30
CA LEU A 742 43.07 -11.19 6.11
C LEU A 742 43.69 -11.28 4.71
N VAL A 743 45.01 -11.33 4.65
CA VAL A 743 45.73 -11.61 3.40
C VAL A 743 45.90 -13.12 3.32
N ILE A 744 45.03 -13.78 2.54
CA ILE A 744 45.26 -15.18 2.17
C ILE A 744 46.32 -15.17 1.07
N ASN A 745 47.57 -15.45 1.47
CA ASN A 745 48.70 -15.38 0.56
C ASN A 745 48.78 -16.62 -0.35
N GLU A 746 48.25 -17.76 0.09
CA GLU A 746 48.16 -19.01 -0.66
C GLU A 746 46.89 -19.79 -0.25
N ILE A 747 46.27 -20.45 -1.23
CA ILE A 747 45.23 -21.45 -1.00
C ILE A 747 45.83 -22.80 -1.42
N ALA A 748 46.02 -23.72 -0.47
CA ALA A 748 46.44 -25.08 -0.78
C ALA A 748 45.21 -26.00 -0.85
N TRP A 749 45.07 -26.71 -1.97
CA TRP A 749 44.00 -27.68 -2.20
C TRP A 749 44.57 -29.09 -2.02
N ALA A 750 44.07 -29.82 -1.03
CA ALA A 750 44.35 -31.24 -0.88
C ALA A 750 43.09 -31.94 -0.36
N GLY A 751 42.43 -32.70 -1.23
CA GLY A 751 41.38 -33.62 -0.78
C GLY A 751 41.91 -34.60 0.26
N THR A 752 41.01 -35.14 1.10
CA THR A 752 41.41 -36.17 2.07
C THR A 752 41.69 -37.50 1.35
N ARG A 753 42.35 -38.44 2.04
CA ARG A 753 42.48 -39.81 1.53
C ARG A 753 41.14 -40.56 1.39
N ALA A 754 40.05 -40.01 1.92
CA ALA A 754 38.73 -40.64 1.94
C ALA A 754 37.88 -40.26 0.71
N SER A 755 37.97 -39.02 0.22
CA SER A 755 37.23 -38.55 -0.95
C SER A 755 37.90 -37.34 -1.60
N SER A 756 37.94 -37.30 -2.93
CA SER A 756 38.38 -36.11 -3.69
C SER A 756 37.37 -34.95 -3.63
N ASN A 757 36.21 -35.17 -3.01
CA ASN A 757 35.12 -34.19 -2.90
C ASN A 757 34.97 -33.62 -1.48
N ASP A 758 35.86 -33.97 -0.54
CA ASP A 758 35.85 -33.36 0.78
C ASP A 758 36.54 -31.99 0.71
N GLU A 759 35.75 -30.93 0.70
CA GLU A 759 36.24 -29.54 0.66
C GLU A 759 36.07 -28.88 2.03
N TRP A 760 37.17 -28.35 2.57
CA TRP A 760 37.12 -27.42 3.70
C TRP A 760 38.33 -26.47 3.65
N ILE A 761 38.14 -25.27 4.21
CA ILE A 761 39.17 -24.24 4.39
C ILE A 761 39.44 -24.14 5.90
N GLU A 762 40.71 -24.25 6.30
CA GLU A 762 41.14 -23.96 7.66
C GLU A 762 41.77 -22.56 7.69
N LEU A 763 41.22 -21.66 8.50
CA LEU A 763 41.79 -20.34 8.76
C LEU A 763 42.36 -20.36 10.19
N TYR A 764 43.64 -20.00 10.32
CA TYR A 764 44.29 -19.79 11.61
C TYR A 764 44.15 -18.34 12.10
#